data_AF-A0AAU4BNB5-F1
#
_entry.id   AF-A0AAU4BNB5-F1
#
_cell.length_a   1.000
_cell.length_b   1.000
_cell.length_c   1.000
_cell.angle_alpha   90.00
_cell.angle_beta   90.00
_cell.angle_gamma   90.00
#
_symmetry.space_group_name_H-M   'P 1'
#
loop_
_entity.id
_entity.type
_entity.pdbx_description
1 polymer ?
#
loop_
_entity_poly.entity_id
_entity_poly.type
_entity_poly.pdbx_seq_one_letter_code
_entity_poly.pdbx_strand_id
1 'polypeptide(L)'
;MALFGRSRSRPAKDAAARDLFERLRWRYFQVTPGVRFLGGLLLVALVVSATVVLEGPVLPAAAFAVILLVVVHLTLRSPTGMAVVTVVVAWLALSVPLGSLYPDDGHPSYLSPELLLALLALPVAFVAFRLRGYTPWRSALLALAAAGVATAAAAHPFPEASVAPGWVTALAFLAYRWDQARRTVPAEAYETGWVQEQAGPKGDGGAGPRKNSSGDDRRDRPERPDSDVADRPGRPSRPDRRASNDDEAAPAAAVHAGHEQRAAAKAADSAAAAERATPVETRKERAPEISVAEALAELEDMIGLEPVKRQVRSIAASIEAAHMRAAAGVPTEKPMRHFVFVGPPGTGKTTVARVLAKIFYAFGLLPEPALVEAHRADLVGEFLGATALKTNRLVDSALGGVLFIDEAYSLVNSAEGQPDRFGDEAVQTLLKRAEDDRDNLVIILAGYDAQMAEFLDSNPGLASRFGTRVHFPSYRPAELLQIADYHTGLREDRLDPEARRRLATRFEEIERRGIVDELGNGRFVRSLTEAAARARDVRVVDAVSASAHPANPSADDLVTLRAEDVETAFAEVTERYRGYAETPTLDEALGSLDAMIGLEPVKGQVREIAAQLQVARMRQEQGLVTRPPTRHFVFTGPPGTGKTTVARVLGRIFAASGLLARPEVVEAQRADLVGEHLGGTALKTNKVVDSALGGVLFVDEAYALSNPGYSGGDAFGAEAVQTLLKRAEDDRDRLVIVLAGYEAEMERFLSSNPGLASRFDVRVDFPSYGPDELLRIAQLIAEEGGDQWEERALDDLALVFQRACGAGRIDELGNGRFARSMYEKASARRALRAARLGDAATADDLTVLTTEDVRDAFAELTHRLA
;
A
#
# COMPACT_ATOMS: atom_id res chain seq x y z
N MET A 1 -34.21 -26.27 -25.14
CA MET A 1 -35.15 -27.01 -24.25
C MET A 1 -34.36 -27.85 -23.24
N ALA A 2 -35.04 -28.45 -22.24
CA ALA A 2 -34.55 -29.33 -21.16
C ALA A 2 -33.43 -30.32 -21.54
N LEU A 3 -32.47 -30.71 -20.68
CA LEU A 3 -32.18 -30.39 -19.26
C LEU A 3 -30.71 -30.80 -18.89
N PHE A 4 -30.11 -30.23 -17.83
CA PHE A 4 -28.81 -30.69 -17.28
C PHE A 4 -28.78 -30.69 -15.71
N GLY A 5 -27.79 -31.35 -15.10
CA GLY A 5 -27.75 -31.78 -13.70
C GLY A 5 -27.15 -30.81 -12.67
N ARG A 6 -27.79 -30.71 -11.50
CA ARG A 6 -27.55 -29.78 -10.37
C ARG A 6 -26.12 -29.80 -9.80
N SER A 7 -25.62 -28.65 -9.34
CA SER A 7 -24.42 -28.53 -8.48
C SER A 7 -24.73 -27.57 -7.31
N ARG A 8 -25.53 -28.10 -6.38
CA ARG A 8 -26.22 -27.45 -5.24
C ARG A 8 -25.53 -26.23 -4.64
N SER A 9 -26.32 -25.23 -4.27
CA SER A 9 -25.82 -24.11 -3.46
C SER A 9 -25.42 -24.54 -2.04
N ARG A 10 -24.54 -23.72 -1.42
CA ARG A 10 -24.25 -23.61 0.02
C ARG A 10 -23.47 -24.74 0.73
N PRO A 11 -22.85 -24.44 1.91
CA PRO A 11 -22.96 -23.20 2.70
C PRO A 11 -21.62 -22.45 2.91
N ALA A 12 -21.55 -21.12 2.91
CA ALA A 12 -22.16 -20.21 3.90
C ALA A 12 -21.85 -20.52 5.38
N LYS A 13 -21.28 -21.69 5.74
CA LYS A 13 -20.83 -22.02 7.10
C LYS A 13 -19.34 -21.71 7.27
N ASP A 14 -18.54 -21.94 6.22
CA ASP A 14 -17.10 -21.67 6.23
C ASP A 14 -16.78 -20.18 6.46
N ALA A 15 -17.66 -19.29 5.98
CA ALA A 15 -17.58 -17.85 6.23
C ALA A 15 -17.90 -17.51 7.70
N ALA A 16 -19.01 -18.03 8.25
CA ALA A 16 -19.42 -17.75 9.63
C ALA A 16 -18.44 -18.29 10.68
N ALA A 17 -17.80 -19.44 10.41
CA ALA A 17 -16.78 -20.00 11.29
C ALA A 17 -15.47 -19.17 11.27
N ARG A 18 -15.05 -18.67 10.10
CA ARG A 18 -13.92 -17.74 9.96
C ARG A 18 -14.17 -16.41 10.66
N ASP A 19 -15.36 -15.85 10.46
CA ASP A 19 -15.80 -14.59 11.05
C ASP A 19 -15.87 -14.65 12.59
N LEU A 20 -16.42 -15.73 13.16
CA LEU A 20 -16.35 -15.97 14.62
C LEU A 20 -14.91 -16.07 15.13
N PHE A 21 -14.04 -16.77 14.39
CA PHE A 21 -12.64 -16.95 14.77
C PHE A 21 -11.85 -15.63 14.72
N GLU A 22 -11.98 -14.84 13.65
CA GLU A 22 -11.32 -13.54 13.56
C GLU A 22 -11.81 -12.57 14.65
N ARG A 23 -13.11 -12.58 14.98
CA ARG A 23 -13.63 -11.80 16.11
C ARG A 23 -13.07 -12.24 17.48
N LEU A 24 -12.85 -13.54 17.68
CA LEU A 24 -12.17 -14.06 18.89
C LEU A 24 -10.69 -13.71 18.92
N ARG A 25 -9.98 -13.88 17.80
CA ARG A 25 -8.56 -13.52 17.62
C ARG A 25 -8.34 -12.04 17.89
N TRP A 26 -9.09 -11.17 17.23
CA TRP A 26 -9.03 -9.72 17.38
C TRP A 26 -9.25 -9.29 18.83
N ARG A 27 -10.32 -9.79 19.49
CA ARG A 27 -10.58 -9.51 20.92
C ARG A 27 -9.45 -9.99 21.83
N TYR A 28 -8.87 -11.16 21.57
CA TYR A 28 -7.78 -11.70 22.37
C TYR A 28 -6.49 -10.87 22.23
N PHE A 29 -6.17 -10.41 21.02
CA PHE A 29 -4.96 -9.62 20.77
C PHE A 29 -5.09 -8.13 21.10
N GLN A 30 -6.30 -7.58 21.24
CA GLN A 30 -6.51 -6.21 21.76
C GLN A 30 -6.16 -6.04 23.24
N VAL A 31 -6.28 -7.10 24.06
CA VAL A 31 -5.85 -7.07 25.47
C VAL A 31 -4.31 -6.93 25.50
N THR A 32 -3.72 -6.15 26.41
CA THR A 32 -2.24 -6.04 26.47
C THR A 32 -1.59 -7.36 26.92
N PRO A 33 -0.36 -7.69 26.47
CA PRO A 33 0.28 -8.97 26.77
C PRO A 33 0.37 -9.31 28.26
N GLY A 34 0.68 -8.32 29.11
CA GLY A 34 0.74 -8.50 30.57
C GLY A 34 -0.62 -8.87 31.18
N VAL A 35 -1.71 -8.26 30.72
CA VAL A 35 -3.07 -8.58 31.19
C VAL A 35 -3.51 -9.98 30.73
N ARG A 36 -3.10 -10.42 29.53
CA ARG A 36 -3.33 -11.81 29.08
C ARG A 36 -2.58 -12.82 29.95
N PHE A 37 -1.34 -12.52 30.33
CA PHE A 37 -0.52 -13.38 31.19
C PHE A 37 -1.13 -13.50 32.61
N LEU A 38 -1.51 -12.37 33.21
CA LEU A 38 -2.23 -12.33 34.50
C LEU A 38 -3.56 -13.10 34.46
N GLY A 39 -4.36 -12.93 33.40
CA GLY A 39 -5.60 -13.68 33.21
C GLY A 39 -5.38 -15.20 33.05
N GLY A 40 -4.30 -15.61 32.38
CA GLY A 40 -3.90 -17.01 32.27
C GLY A 40 -3.50 -17.61 33.63
N LEU A 41 -2.67 -16.89 34.41
CA LEU A 41 -2.32 -17.27 35.78
C LEU A 41 -3.55 -17.40 36.68
N LEU A 42 -4.50 -16.46 36.60
CA LEU A 42 -5.76 -16.51 37.33
C LEU A 42 -6.58 -17.76 36.95
N LEU A 43 -6.66 -18.09 35.66
CA LEU A 43 -7.38 -19.28 35.20
C LEU A 43 -6.74 -20.57 35.71
N VAL A 44 -5.41 -20.69 35.68
CA VAL A 44 -4.69 -21.84 36.25
C VAL A 44 -4.93 -21.94 37.75
N ALA A 45 -4.84 -20.83 38.48
CA ALA A 45 -5.11 -20.79 39.91
C ALA A 45 -6.57 -21.18 40.25
N LEU A 46 -7.53 -20.82 39.40
CA LEU A 46 -8.94 -21.15 39.56
C LEU A 46 -9.23 -22.63 39.26
N VAL A 47 -8.60 -23.21 38.22
CA VAL A 47 -8.65 -24.65 37.94
C VAL A 47 -7.99 -25.45 39.07
N VAL A 48 -6.83 -25.01 39.57
CA VAL A 48 -6.16 -25.60 40.75
C VAL A 48 -7.06 -25.55 41.98
N SER A 49 -7.67 -24.39 42.27
CA SER A 49 -8.55 -24.22 43.43
C SER A 49 -9.79 -25.10 43.33
N ALA A 50 -10.44 -25.16 42.16
CA ALA A 50 -11.57 -26.06 41.93
C ALA A 50 -11.17 -27.53 42.06
N THR A 51 -9.97 -27.91 41.59
CA THR A 51 -9.45 -29.28 41.71
C THR A 51 -9.20 -29.65 43.18
N VAL A 52 -8.65 -28.72 43.99
CA VAL A 52 -8.48 -28.91 45.44
C VAL A 52 -9.83 -29.09 46.16
N VAL A 53 -10.83 -28.27 45.84
CA VAL A 53 -12.18 -28.35 46.43
C VAL A 53 -12.90 -29.65 46.04
N LEU A 54 -12.57 -30.24 44.89
CA LEU A 54 -13.14 -31.49 44.39
C LEU A 54 -12.24 -32.72 44.67
N GLU A 55 -11.25 -32.60 45.56
CA GLU A 55 -10.30 -33.66 45.95
C GLU A 55 -9.56 -34.33 44.76
N GLY A 56 -9.37 -33.59 43.67
CA GLY A 56 -8.73 -34.07 42.44
C GLY A 56 -7.20 -33.93 42.43
N PRO A 57 -6.53 -34.56 41.43
CA PRO A 57 -5.07 -34.50 41.31
C PRO A 57 -4.59 -33.14 40.78
N VAL A 58 -4.10 -32.30 41.69
CA VAL A 58 -3.79 -30.87 41.42
C VAL A 58 -2.71 -30.66 40.36
N LEU A 59 -1.59 -31.39 40.42
CA LEU A 59 -0.46 -31.24 39.50
C LEU A 59 -0.84 -31.48 38.03
N PRO A 60 -1.47 -32.62 37.64
CA PRO A 60 -1.89 -32.82 36.25
C PRO A 60 -3.00 -31.85 35.82
N ALA A 61 -3.89 -31.41 36.72
CA ALA A 61 -4.89 -30.39 36.39
C ALA A 61 -4.24 -29.03 36.08
N ALA A 62 -3.24 -28.61 36.86
CA ALA A 62 -2.45 -27.41 36.60
C ALA A 62 -1.66 -27.50 35.28
N ALA A 63 -0.96 -28.62 35.06
CA ALA A 63 -0.21 -28.86 33.83
C ALA A 63 -1.13 -28.86 32.59
N PHE A 64 -2.29 -29.51 32.68
CA PHE A 64 -3.30 -29.50 31.63
C PHE A 64 -3.83 -28.09 31.34
N ALA A 65 -4.13 -27.28 32.36
CA ALA A 65 -4.57 -25.90 32.19
C ALA A 65 -3.51 -25.02 31.51
N VAL A 66 -2.23 -25.16 31.90
CA VAL A 66 -1.10 -24.46 31.26
C VAL A 66 -0.93 -24.89 29.79
N ILE A 67 -0.93 -26.20 29.51
CA ILE A 67 -0.83 -26.73 28.15
C ILE A 67 -1.99 -26.24 27.29
N LEU A 68 -3.22 -26.26 27.81
CA LEU A 68 -4.41 -25.76 27.12
C LEU A 68 -4.30 -24.26 26.80
N LEU A 69 -3.86 -23.44 27.75
CA LEU A 69 -3.63 -22.01 27.54
C LEU A 69 -2.54 -21.73 26.49
N VAL A 70 -1.43 -22.48 26.52
CA VAL A 70 -0.36 -22.39 25.54
C VAL A 70 -0.88 -22.79 24.15
N VAL A 71 -1.58 -23.92 24.03
CA VAL A 71 -2.19 -24.35 22.77
C VAL A 71 -3.15 -23.29 22.23
N VAL A 72 -4.08 -22.78 23.05
CA VAL A 72 -5.02 -21.71 22.65
C VAL A 72 -4.30 -20.44 22.22
N HIS A 73 -3.23 -20.03 22.91
CA HIS A 73 -2.43 -18.86 22.52
C HIS A 73 -1.72 -19.06 21.19
N LEU A 74 -1.10 -20.22 20.98
CA LEU A 74 -0.38 -20.56 19.76
C LEU A 74 -1.33 -20.71 18.57
N THR A 75 -2.51 -21.30 18.76
CA THR A 75 -3.51 -21.46 17.69
C THR A 75 -4.22 -20.16 17.35
N LEU A 76 -4.48 -19.26 18.31
CA LEU A 76 -5.02 -17.93 18.02
C LEU A 76 -4.06 -17.09 17.16
N ARG A 77 -2.73 -17.35 17.18
CA ARG A 77 -1.79 -16.68 16.26
C ARG A 77 -1.94 -17.13 14.80
N SER A 78 -2.50 -18.30 14.52
CA SER A 78 -2.56 -18.88 13.16
C SER A 78 -3.93 -19.49 12.82
N PRO A 79 -4.70 -18.91 11.87
CA PRO A 79 -5.98 -19.46 11.43
C PRO A 79 -5.89 -20.91 10.92
N THR A 80 -4.75 -21.29 10.34
CA THR A 80 -4.50 -22.65 9.84
C THR A 80 -4.22 -23.64 10.98
N GLY A 81 -3.55 -23.19 12.05
CA GLY A 81 -3.29 -23.99 13.25
C GLY A 81 -4.57 -24.38 14.00
N MET A 82 -5.53 -23.45 14.13
CA MET A 82 -6.83 -23.73 14.76
C MET A 82 -7.62 -24.83 14.04
N ALA A 83 -7.62 -24.85 12.70
CA ALA A 83 -8.33 -25.87 11.94
C ALA A 83 -7.79 -27.28 12.24
N VAL A 84 -6.46 -27.42 12.33
CA VAL A 84 -5.81 -28.70 12.69
C VAL A 84 -6.13 -29.09 14.12
N VAL A 85 -5.99 -28.19 15.09
CA VAL A 85 -6.29 -28.49 16.50
C VAL A 85 -7.76 -28.82 16.71
N THR A 86 -8.69 -28.15 16.01
CA THR A 86 -10.12 -28.48 16.07
C THR A 86 -10.41 -29.90 15.56
N VAL A 87 -9.75 -30.33 14.47
CA VAL A 87 -9.88 -31.69 13.94
C VAL A 87 -9.27 -32.72 14.90
N VAL A 88 -8.12 -32.44 15.50
CA VAL A 88 -7.47 -33.33 16.50
C VAL A 88 -8.33 -33.45 17.77
N VAL A 89 -8.84 -32.34 18.31
CA VAL A 89 -9.72 -32.35 19.49
C VAL A 89 -11.04 -33.05 19.20
N ALA A 90 -11.64 -32.84 18.03
CA ALA A 90 -12.86 -33.56 17.62
C ALA A 90 -12.62 -35.07 17.43
N TRP A 91 -11.45 -35.47 16.92
CA TRP A 91 -11.06 -36.87 16.82
C TRP A 91 -10.89 -37.51 18.22
N LEU A 92 -10.14 -36.87 19.12
CA LEU A 92 -9.95 -37.33 20.50
C LEU A 92 -11.26 -37.42 21.28
N ALA A 93 -12.14 -36.43 21.13
CA ALA A 93 -13.45 -36.39 21.78
C ALA A 93 -14.41 -37.48 21.30
N LEU A 94 -14.22 -38.05 20.10
CA LEU A 94 -14.93 -39.26 19.66
C LEU A 94 -14.19 -40.54 20.05
N SER A 95 -12.87 -40.61 19.86
CA SER A 95 -12.11 -41.86 20.00
C SER A 95 -12.08 -42.36 21.45
N VAL A 96 -12.01 -41.46 22.44
CA VAL A 96 -11.96 -41.82 23.87
C VAL A 96 -13.26 -42.50 24.34
N PRO A 97 -14.46 -41.91 24.17
CA PRO A 97 -15.70 -42.58 24.60
C PRO A 97 -16.03 -43.82 23.76
N LEU A 98 -15.72 -43.85 22.45
CA LEU A 98 -15.91 -45.06 21.64
C LEU A 98 -14.98 -46.20 22.06
N GLY A 99 -13.74 -45.91 22.46
CA GLY A 99 -12.84 -46.92 23.04
C GLY A 99 -13.39 -47.51 24.35
N SER A 100 -14.03 -46.69 25.20
CA SER A 100 -14.65 -47.16 26.44
C SER A 100 -15.96 -47.95 26.26
N LEU A 101 -16.53 -47.98 25.05
CA LEU A 101 -17.79 -48.68 24.74
C LEU A 101 -17.58 -50.13 24.23
N TYR A 102 -16.33 -50.55 24.05
CA TYR A 102 -15.97 -51.91 23.58
C TYR A 102 -14.97 -52.56 24.54
N PRO A 103 -15.44 -53.30 25.56
CA PRO A 103 -14.60 -54.22 26.34
C PRO A 103 -14.12 -55.39 25.46
N ASP A 104 -12.97 -55.98 25.79
CA ASP A 104 -12.23 -56.96 24.96
C ASP A 104 -12.91 -58.33 24.73
N ASP A 105 -14.14 -58.54 25.19
CA ASP A 105 -14.77 -59.86 25.26
C ASP A 105 -15.57 -60.24 23.98
N GLY A 106 -14.88 -60.94 23.07
CA GLY A 106 -15.52 -61.99 22.26
C GLY A 106 -16.09 -61.62 20.89
N HIS A 107 -15.66 -60.53 20.26
CA HIS A 107 -16.08 -60.18 18.89
C HIS A 107 -15.16 -60.78 17.79
N PRO A 108 -15.70 -61.15 16.61
CA PRO A 108 -14.92 -61.73 15.52
C PRO A 108 -13.93 -60.71 14.93
N SER A 109 -12.79 -61.21 14.45
CA SER A 109 -11.58 -60.42 14.13
C SER A 109 -11.70 -59.35 13.03
N TYR A 110 -12.83 -59.24 12.34
CA TYR A 110 -13.14 -58.12 11.42
C TYR A 110 -13.84 -56.94 12.11
N LEU A 111 -14.11 -57.04 13.43
CA LEU A 111 -14.69 -56.00 14.29
C LEU A 111 -13.75 -55.63 15.46
N SER A 112 -12.43 -55.77 15.30
CA SER A 112 -11.50 -55.34 16.35
C SER A 112 -11.57 -53.82 16.58
N PRO A 113 -11.47 -53.33 17.83
CA PRO A 113 -11.55 -51.90 18.15
C PRO A 113 -10.52 -51.05 17.39
N GLU A 114 -9.33 -51.61 17.17
CA GLU A 114 -8.22 -51.01 16.42
C GLU A 114 -8.60 -50.68 14.96
N LEU A 115 -9.29 -51.60 14.30
CA LEU A 115 -9.69 -51.49 12.89
C LEU A 115 -10.87 -50.51 12.74
N LEU A 116 -11.77 -50.48 13.73
CA LEU A 116 -12.85 -49.48 13.83
C LEU A 116 -12.31 -48.07 14.10
N LEU A 117 -11.32 -47.90 14.97
CA LEU A 117 -10.64 -46.61 15.21
C LEU A 117 -9.90 -46.11 13.96
N ALA A 118 -9.23 -47.01 13.22
CA ALA A 118 -8.61 -46.68 11.94
C ALA A 118 -9.65 -46.27 10.87
N LEU A 119 -10.79 -46.95 10.79
CA LEU A 119 -11.90 -46.59 9.92
C LEU A 119 -12.54 -45.25 10.31
N LEU A 120 -12.53 -44.87 11.60
CA LEU A 120 -13.05 -43.59 12.11
C LEU A 120 -12.23 -42.37 11.66
N ALA A 121 -10.98 -42.56 11.23
CA ALA A 121 -10.18 -41.50 10.62
C ALA A 121 -10.74 -41.03 9.26
N LEU A 122 -11.40 -41.91 8.49
CA LEU A 122 -11.98 -41.57 7.18
C LEU A 122 -13.13 -40.53 7.25
N PRO A 123 -14.19 -40.69 8.09
CA PRO A 123 -15.23 -39.67 8.22
C PRO A 123 -14.70 -38.37 8.83
N VAL A 124 -13.73 -38.41 9.75
CA VAL A 124 -13.08 -37.19 10.27
C VAL A 124 -12.27 -36.47 9.18
N ALA A 125 -11.52 -37.21 8.36
CA ALA A 125 -10.85 -36.67 7.18
C ALA A 125 -11.84 -36.11 6.14
N PHE A 126 -13.01 -36.72 5.98
CA PHE A 126 -14.07 -36.23 5.08
C PHE A 126 -14.74 -34.95 5.61
N VAL A 127 -14.89 -34.79 6.92
CA VAL A 127 -15.34 -33.54 7.55
C VAL A 127 -14.28 -32.45 7.42
N ALA A 128 -12.99 -32.77 7.65
CA ALA A 128 -11.89 -31.85 7.41
C ALA A 128 -11.80 -31.41 5.94
N PHE A 129 -12.06 -32.32 4.99
CA PHE A 129 -12.11 -32.04 3.55
C PHE A 129 -13.23 -31.08 3.12
N ARG A 130 -14.24 -30.84 3.96
CA ARG A 130 -15.25 -29.78 3.73
C ARG A 130 -14.71 -28.38 4.01
N LEU A 131 -13.67 -28.22 4.85
CA LEU A 131 -13.10 -26.92 5.24
C LEU A 131 -12.09 -26.39 4.20
N ARG A 132 -12.51 -26.23 2.94
CA ARG A 132 -11.64 -26.06 1.75
C ARG A 132 -10.85 -24.75 1.64
N GLY A 133 -10.81 -23.93 2.69
CA GLY A 133 -10.28 -22.57 2.65
C GLY A 133 -8.79 -22.38 2.97
N TYR A 134 -8.09 -23.41 3.45
CA TYR A 134 -6.68 -23.32 3.86
C TYR A 134 -5.86 -24.51 3.34
N THR A 135 -4.82 -24.22 2.55
CA THR A 135 -3.73 -25.15 2.20
C THR A 135 -2.92 -25.43 3.48
N PRO A 136 -2.94 -26.67 4.05
CA PRO A 136 -2.45 -27.87 3.35
C PRO A 136 -3.13 -29.20 3.81
N TRP A 137 -4.44 -29.37 3.58
CA TRP A 137 -5.23 -30.54 4.06
C TRP A 137 -4.62 -31.93 3.80
N ARG A 138 -3.98 -32.14 2.63
CA ARG A 138 -3.33 -33.42 2.26
C ARG A 138 -2.28 -33.89 3.27
N SER A 139 -1.52 -32.95 3.83
CA SER A 139 -0.44 -33.28 4.77
C SER A 139 -0.95 -33.65 6.17
N ALA A 140 -2.01 -32.98 6.65
CA ALA A 140 -2.67 -33.33 7.89
C ALA A 140 -3.34 -34.71 7.80
N LEU A 141 -3.91 -35.04 6.64
CA LEU A 141 -4.53 -36.34 6.36
C LEU A 141 -3.48 -37.46 6.36
N LEU A 142 -2.32 -37.26 5.73
CA LEU A 142 -1.19 -38.20 5.79
C LEU A 142 -0.64 -38.38 7.23
N ALA A 143 -0.54 -37.31 8.01
CA ALA A 143 -0.05 -37.38 9.38
C ALA A 143 -1.03 -38.10 10.33
N LEU A 144 -2.33 -37.83 10.20
CA LEU A 144 -3.37 -38.54 10.97
C LEU A 144 -3.45 -40.02 10.60
N ALA A 145 -3.29 -40.36 9.31
CA ALA A 145 -3.20 -41.75 8.87
C ALA A 145 -1.95 -42.45 9.45
N ALA A 146 -0.78 -41.80 9.39
CA ALA A 146 0.46 -42.35 9.96
C ALA A 146 0.38 -42.53 11.48
N ALA A 147 -0.17 -41.55 12.21
CA ALA A 147 -0.38 -41.65 13.65
C ALA A 147 -1.37 -42.76 14.03
N GLY A 148 -2.46 -42.93 13.27
CA GLY A 148 -3.41 -44.03 13.45
C GLY A 148 -2.78 -45.40 13.22
N VAL A 149 -2.00 -45.57 12.14
CA VAL A 149 -1.26 -46.81 11.85
C VAL A 149 -0.21 -47.11 12.92
N ALA A 150 0.55 -46.11 13.36
CA ALA A 150 1.54 -46.27 14.43
C ALA A 150 0.90 -46.66 15.77
N THR A 151 -0.28 -46.10 16.08
CA THR A 151 -1.03 -46.42 17.31
C THR A 151 -1.58 -47.86 17.24
N ALA A 152 -2.18 -48.27 16.12
CA ALA A 152 -2.65 -49.64 15.91
C ALA A 152 -1.51 -50.67 15.95
N ALA A 153 -0.34 -50.36 15.38
CA ALA A 153 0.83 -51.23 15.45
C ALA A 153 1.44 -51.36 16.86
N ALA A 154 1.24 -50.37 17.73
CA ALA A 154 1.76 -50.35 19.09
C ALA A 154 0.78 -50.88 20.15
N ALA A 155 -0.51 -50.96 19.85
CA ALA A 155 -1.56 -51.43 20.76
C ALA A 155 -1.34 -52.89 21.21
N HIS A 156 -1.02 -53.78 20.27
CA HIS A 156 -0.83 -55.21 20.53
C HIS A 156 0.39 -55.58 21.41
N PRO A 157 1.58 -54.92 21.30
CA PRO A 157 2.70 -55.18 22.21
C PRO A 157 2.68 -54.40 23.55
N PHE A 158 1.99 -53.26 23.64
CA PHE A 158 2.00 -52.41 24.86
C PHE A 158 0.61 -51.86 25.22
N PRO A 159 -0.29 -52.68 25.82
CA PRO A 159 -1.68 -52.29 26.10
C PRO A 159 -1.83 -51.06 27.00
N GLU A 160 -0.95 -50.89 27.99
CA GLU A 160 -0.99 -49.76 28.93
C GLU A 160 -0.50 -48.43 28.32
N ALA A 161 0.16 -48.46 27.16
CA ALA A 161 0.70 -47.28 26.48
C ALA A 161 -0.16 -46.80 25.29
N SER A 162 -1.40 -47.29 25.20
CA SER A 162 -2.30 -47.35 24.01
C SER A 162 -2.50 -46.09 23.17
N VAL A 163 -2.14 -44.89 23.66
CA VAL A 163 -2.26 -43.62 22.92
C VAL A 163 -0.98 -42.79 22.85
N ALA A 164 0.05 -43.08 23.66
CA ALA A 164 1.25 -42.24 23.76
C ALA A 164 2.02 -42.07 22.42
N PRO A 165 2.21 -43.11 21.57
CA PRO A 165 2.84 -42.95 20.26
C PRO A 165 2.07 -42.03 19.32
N GLY A 166 0.73 -42.06 19.39
CA GLY A 166 -0.16 -41.18 18.63
C GLY A 166 0.00 -39.72 19.06
N TRP A 167 0.06 -39.45 20.37
CA TRP A 167 0.31 -38.12 20.92
C TRP A 167 1.67 -37.55 20.48
N VAL A 168 2.75 -38.33 20.58
CA VAL A 168 4.10 -37.90 20.16
C VAL A 168 4.13 -37.59 18.66
N THR A 169 3.51 -38.43 17.83
CA THR A 169 3.45 -38.24 16.37
C THR A 169 2.65 -36.97 16.01
N ALA A 170 1.52 -36.72 16.68
CA ALA A 170 0.73 -35.52 16.50
C ALA A 170 1.49 -34.25 16.92
N LEU A 171 2.20 -34.28 18.06
CA LEU A 171 3.06 -33.19 18.54
C LEU A 171 4.19 -32.87 17.55
N ALA A 172 4.90 -33.88 17.06
CA ALA A 172 5.96 -33.71 16.07
C ALA A 172 5.45 -33.08 14.78
N PHE A 173 4.26 -33.48 14.31
CA PHE A 173 3.65 -32.89 13.11
C PHE A 173 3.17 -31.45 13.32
N LEU A 174 2.62 -31.13 14.50
CA LEU A 174 2.28 -29.76 14.87
C LEU A 174 3.52 -28.86 14.92
N ALA A 175 4.63 -29.35 15.47
CA ALA A 175 5.92 -28.62 15.50
C ALA A 175 6.49 -28.39 14.09
N TYR A 176 6.46 -29.41 13.22
CA TYR A 176 6.88 -29.27 11.82
C TYR A 176 6.02 -28.25 11.03
N ARG A 177 4.70 -28.27 11.26
CA ARG A 177 3.78 -27.31 10.63
C ARG A 177 3.92 -25.89 11.18
N TRP A 178 4.29 -25.75 12.45
CA TRP A 178 4.63 -24.47 13.07
C TRP A 178 5.89 -23.85 12.44
N ASP A 179 6.96 -24.63 12.27
CA ASP A 179 8.17 -24.18 11.58
C ASP A 179 7.89 -23.74 10.13
N GLN A 180 7.13 -24.53 9.37
CA GLN A 180 6.68 -24.15 8.02
C GLN A 180 5.87 -22.83 8.01
N ALA A 181 4.92 -22.65 8.94
CA ALA A 181 4.12 -21.43 9.01
C ALA A 181 4.93 -20.18 9.43
N ARG A 182 6.01 -20.37 10.20
CA ARG A 182 6.96 -19.31 10.56
C ARG A 182 7.77 -18.79 9.38
N ARG A 183 7.97 -19.61 8.34
CA ARG A 183 8.80 -19.28 7.16
C ARG A 183 8.01 -18.62 6.03
N THR A 184 6.68 -18.62 6.09
CA THR A 184 5.79 -18.04 5.04
C THR A 184 5.25 -16.65 5.39
N VAL A 185 5.76 -16.01 6.45
CA VAL A 185 5.42 -14.62 6.83
C VAL A 185 6.73 -13.92 7.21
N PRO A 186 7.08 -12.75 6.62
CA PRO A 186 8.25 -11.99 7.06
C PRO A 186 8.13 -11.59 8.54
N ALA A 187 9.22 -11.73 9.30
CA ALA A 187 9.22 -11.47 10.74
C ALA A 187 8.91 -10.00 11.09
N GLU A 188 9.19 -9.08 10.16
CA GLU A 188 9.04 -7.63 10.28
C GLU A 188 7.58 -7.16 10.53
N ALA A 189 6.59 -7.99 10.19
CA ALA A 189 5.17 -7.67 10.40
C ALA A 189 4.73 -7.72 11.87
N TYR A 190 5.57 -8.23 12.79
CA TYR A 190 5.22 -8.38 14.21
C TYR A 190 5.88 -7.35 15.15
N GLU A 191 6.89 -6.60 14.68
CA GLU A 191 7.62 -5.63 15.51
C GLU A 191 7.27 -4.17 15.22
N THR A 192 6.56 -3.89 14.12
CA THR A 192 6.32 -2.52 13.60
C THR A 192 4.99 -1.88 14.00
N GLY A 193 4.25 -2.42 14.96
CA GLY A 193 3.14 -1.71 15.64
C GLY A 193 1.88 -1.36 14.81
N TRP A 194 1.76 -1.84 13.57
CA TRP A 194 0.78 -1.44 12.54
C TRP A 194 -0.72 -1.75 12.80
N VAL A 195 -1.16 -1.90 14.05
CA VAL A 195 -2.56 -2.23 14.42
C VAL A 195 -3.13 -1.31 15.53
N GLN A 196 -2.42 -0.26 15.97
CA GLN A 196 -2.86 0.57 17.10
C GLN A 196 -3.62 1.87 16.76
N GLU A 197 -3.66 2.32 15.50
CA GLU A 197 -4.18 3.66 15.15
C GLU A 197 -5.54 3.67 14.41
N GLN A 198 -6.47 2.81 14.81
CA GLN A 198 -7.89 2.93 14.44
C GLN A 198 -8.81 2.68 15.64
N ALA A 199 -8.88 3.66 16.55
CA ALA A 199 -9.82 3.65 17.68
C ALA A 199 -10.24 5.07 18.11
N GLY A 200 -10.97 5.78 17.25
CA GLY A 200 -11.88 6.85 17.69
C GLY A 200 -13.04 6.25 18.53
N PRO A 201 -13.62 7.00 19.48
CA PRO A 201 -14.48 6.42 20.51
C PRO A 201 -15.84 5.94 20.00
N LYS A 202 -16.33 4.85 20.60
CA LYS A 202 -17.66 4.25 20.32
C LYS A 202 -18.79 5.11 20.89
N GLY A 203 -19.83 5.33 20.08
CA GLY A 203 -21.19 5.58 20.57
C GLY A 203 -21.96 4.25 20.70
N ASP A 204 -22.64 4.05 21.83
CA ASP A 204 -23.45 2.86 22.08
C ASP A 204 -24.80 2.90 21.32
N GLY A 205 -25.34 1.72 20.95
CA GLY A 205 -26.67 1.64 20.33
C GLY A 205 -27.09 0.24 19.89
N GLY A 206 -27.93 -0.42 20.69
CA GLY A 206 -28.28 -1.84 20.59
C GLY A 206 -28.81 -2.39 19.25
N ALA A 207 -28.40 -3.63 18.95
CA ALA A 207 -28.91 -4.41 17.83
C ALA A 207 -30.21 -5.17 18.18
N GLY A 208 -31.16 -5.21 17.23
CA GLY A 208 -32.35 -6.07 17.24
C GLY A 208 -32.45 -6.83 15.89
N PRO A 209 -32.66 -8.17 15.83
CA PRO A 209 -32.16 -8.95 14.68
C PRO A 209 -33.22 -9.80 13.93
N ARG A 210 -32.76 -10.49 12.87
CA ARG A 210 -33.36 -11.64 12.12
C ARG A 210 -34.15 -11.25 10.84
N LYS A 211 -34.22 -12.05 9.77
CA LYS A 211 -33.50 -13.28 9.32
C LYS A 211 -33.79 -13.52 7.81
N ASN A 212 -32.82 -14.05 7.06
CA ASN A 212 -32.86 -15.30 6.26
C ASN A 212 -34.20 -15.80 5.64
N SER A 213 -34.28 -16.39 4.43
CA SER A 213 -33.24 -16.99 3.55
C SER A 213 -33.79 -17.65 2.26
N SER A 214 -32.92 -17.85 1.24
CA SER A 214 -32.84 -18.99 0.25
C SER A 214 -34.09 -19.35 -0.59
N GLY A 215 -34.01 -19.57 -1.92
CA GLY A 215 -33.18 -20.55 -2.66
C GLY A 215 -34.11 -21.64 -3.26
N ASP A 216 -33.82 -22.46 -4.28
CA ASP A 216 -32.61 -22.74 -5.09
C ASP A 216 -33.04 -23.50 -6.39
N ASP A 217 -32.14 -23.62 -7.39
CA ASP A 217 -32.01 -24.70 -8.41
C ASP A 217 -33.21 -25.20 -9.31
N ARG A 218 -33.08 -25.58 -10.61
CA ARG A 218 -32.04 -25.42 -11.68
C ARG A 218 -32.35 -26.21 -13.01
N ARG A 219 -31.82 -25.76 -14.20
CA ARG A 219 -31.47 -26.57 -15.43
C ARG A 219 -31.62 -25.86 -16.82
N ASP A 220 -31.52 -26.59 -17.97
CA ASP A 220 -30.74 -26.17 -19.19
C ASP A 220 -31.10 -26.79 -20.61
N ARG A 221 -30.13 -26.92 -21.58
CA ARG A 221 -30.07 -27.37 -23.03
C ARG A 221 -30.47 -28.85 -23.35
N PRO A 222 -30.80 -29.30 -24.61
CA PRO A 222 -30.27 -28.91 -25.97
C PRO A 222 -31.24 -28.09 -26.89
N GLU A 223 -30.81 -27.38 -27.96
CA GLU A 223 -30.09 -27.74 -29.23
C GLU A 223 -30.90 -28.73 -30.12
N ARG A 224 -31.06 -28.60 -31.46
CA ARG A 224 -30.25 -27.95 -32.53
C ARG A 224 -31.11 -27.55 -33.79
N PRO A 225 -30.65 -27.35 -35.07
CA PRO A 225 -30.82 -26.04 -35.73
C PRO A 225 -31.46 -26.01 -37.15
N ASP A 226 -31.55 -24.78 -37.70
CA ASP A 226 -31.45 -24.30 -39.10
C ASP A 226 -32.31 -24.80 -40.27
N SER A 227 -32.66 -23.81 -41.14
CA SER A 227 -32.89 -23.90 -42.60
C SER A 227 -34.13 -24.67 -43.11
N ASP A 228 -34.77 -24.36 -44.25
CA ASP A 228 -34.62 -23.21 -45.15
C ASP A 228 -35.90 -23.01 -46.02
N VAL A 229 -35.95 -21.87 -46.71
CA VAL A 229 -36.55 -21.61 -48.05
C VAL A 229 -37.72 -22.49 -48.56
N ALA A 230 -38.82 -21.83 -48.98
CA ALA A 230 -39.52 -22.19 -50.23
C ALA A 230 -40.33 -21.02 -50.81
N ASP A 231 -40.17 -20.78 -52.12
CA ASP A 231 -41.01 -19.88 -52.92
C ASP A 231 -42.36 -20.54 -53.29
N ARG A 232 -43.30 -19.73 -53.78
CA ARG A 232 -44.68 -20.09 -54.20
C ARG A 232 -44.69 -20.62 -55.67
N PRO A 233 -45.84 -20.79 -56.37
CA PRO A 233 -47.25 -20.80 -55.94
C PRO A 233 -48.10 -22.00 -56.45
N GLY A 234 -49.28 -22.21 -55.84
CA GLY A 234 -50.31 -23.10 -56.39
C GLY A 234 -51.63 -23.10 -55.61
N ARG A 235 -52.64 -22.36 -56.09
CA ARG A 235 -54.06 -22.44 -55.64
C ARG A 235 -54.87 -23.20 -56.71
N PRO A 236 -56.13 -23.61 -56.46
CA PRO A 236 -56.83 -23.84 -55.19
C PRO A 236 -57.62 -25.19 -55.17
N SER A 237 -58.13 -25.61 -54.00
CA SER A 237 -59.46 -26.26 -53.87
C SER A 237 -59.92 -26.40 -52.40
N ARG A 238 -61.23 -26.29 -52.20
CA ARG A 238 -62.04 -26.54 -50.98
C ARG A 238 -62.90 -27.80 -51.27
N PRO A 239 -63.69 -28.38 -50.33
CA PRO A 239 -63.71 -28.28 -48.87
C PRO A 239 -63.88 -29.68 -48.19
N ASP A 240 -64.61 -29.73 -47.07
CA ASP A 240 -65.22 -30.86 -46.34
C ASP A 240 -64.33 -31.63 -45.33
N ARG A 241 -64.70 -31.75 -44.04
CA ARG A 241 -65.90 -32.35 -43.41
C ARG A 241 -65.91 -33.87 -43.62
N ARG A 242 -66.19 -34.72 -42.60
CA ARG A 242 -67.09 -34.52 -41.45
C ARG A 242 -66.89 -35.65 -40.40
N ALA A 243 -67.30 -35.35 -39.15
CA ALA A 243 -67.84 -36.31 -38.16
C ALA A 243 -66.87 -37.38 -37.58
N SER A 244 -67.11 -37.96 -36.38
CA SER A 244 -68.32 -37.92 -35.54
C SER A 244 -68.01 -38.25 -34.06
N ASN A 245 -68.89 -37.78 -33.15
CA ASN A 245 -69.40 -38.49 -31.95
C ASN A 245 -68.46 -38.71 -30.73
N ASP A 246 -68.94 -38.70 -29.48
CA ASP A 246 -70.29 -38.46 -28.92
C ASP A 246 -70.23 -37.75 -27.54
N ASP A 247 -71.39 -37.28 -27.05
CA ASP A 247 -71.59 -36.57 -25.77
C ASP A 247 -71.39 -37.43 -24.50
N GLU A 248 -71.03 -36.82 -23.36
CA GLU A 248 -71.94 -36.69 -22.19
C GLU A 248 -71.34 -35.95 -20.96
N ALA A 249 -72.20 -35.14 -20.32
CA ALA A 249 -72.31 -34.75 -18.90
C ALA A 249 -71.07 -34.38 -18.02
N ALA A 250 -71.13 -33.17 -17.43
CA ALA A 250 -70.33 -32.72 -16.28
C ALA A 250 -71.06 -33.01 -14.93
N PRO A 251 -70.50 -32.73 -13.71
CA PRO A 251 -70.30 -31.34 -13.26
C PRO A 251 -69.06 -31.03 -12.40
N ALA A 252 -68.87 -29.72 -12.22
CA ALA A 252 -67.81 -28.97 -11.55
C ALA A 252 -67.52 -29.26 -10.05
N ALA A 253 -66.29 -28.91 -9.62
CA ALA A 253 -65.99 -27.91 -8.57
C ALA A 253 -64.62 -28.17 -7.87
N ALA A 254 -63.58 -27.36 -8.14
CA ALA A 254 -62.38 -27.21 -7.27
C ALA A 254 -61.30 -26.19 -7.74
N VAL A 255 -61.41 -25.50 -8.88
CA VAL A 255 -60.25 -24.78 -9.49
C VAL A 255 -60.31 -23.24 -9.42
N HIS A 256 -61.45 -22.62 -9.09
CA HIS A 256 -61.58 -21.15 -9.16
C HIS A 256 -60.99 -20.34 -7.98
N ALA A 257 -60.73 -20.94 -6.82
CA ALA A 257 -60.26 -20.19 -5.64
C ALA A 257 -58.86 -19.55 -5.79
N GLY A 258 -57.97 -20.13 -6.61
CA GLY A 258 -56.57 -19.70 -6.70
C GLY A 258 -56.31 -18.49 -7.61
N HIS A 259 -57.21 -18.17 -8.54
CA HIS A 259 -57.01 -17.08 -9.49
C HIS A 259 -57.45 -15.72 -8.93
N GLU A 260 -58.52 -15.67 -8.14
CA GLU A 260 -59.03 -14.43 -7.55
C GLU A 260 -58.09 -13.89 -6.46
N GLN A 261 -57.53 -14.75 -5.61
CA GLN A 261 -56.56 -14.32 -4.58
C GLN A 261 -55.26 -13.75 -5.18
N ARG A 262 -54.79 -14.26 -6.33
CA ARG A 262 -53.63 -13.70 -7.04
C ARG A 262 -53.92 -12.38 -7.74
N ALA A 263 -55.14 -12.17 -8.21
CA ALA A 263 -55.57 -10.86 -8.74
C ALA A 263 -55.71 -9.84 -7.60
N ALA A 264 -56.33 -10.22 -6.49
CA ALA A 264 -56.51 -9.36 -5.31
C ALA A 264 -55.18 -8.93 -4.69
N ALA A 265 -54.21 -9.84 -4.52
CA ALA A 265 -52.89 -9.50 -3.99
C ALA A 265 -52.12 -8.51 -4.89
N LYS A 266 -52.23 -8.66 -6.22
CA LYS A 266 -51.57 -7.76 -7.17
C LYS A 266 -52.24 -6.39 -7.27
N ALA A 267 -53.56 -6.32 -7.04
CA ALA A 267 -54.29 -5.07 -6.89
C ALA A 267 -53.96 -4.36 -5.55
N ALA A 268 -53.79 -5.12 -4.47
CA ALA A 268 -53.42 -4.58 -3.14
C ALA A 268 -52.01 -3.97 -3.12
N ASP A 269 -51.00 -4.62 -3.72
CA ASP A 269 -49.66 -4.03 -3.87
C ASP A 269 -49.68 -2.77 -4.75
N SER A 270 -50.50 -2.76 -5.82
CA SER A 270 -50.67 -1.58 -6.68
C SER A 270 -51.38 -0.42 -5.96
N ALA A 271 -52.31 -0.72 -5.05
CA ALA A 271 -52.99 0.30 -4.23
C ALA A 271 -52.08 0.83 -3.12
N ALA A 272 -51.34 -0.05 -2.43
CA ALA A 272 -50.40 0.34 -1.38
C ALA A 272 -49.18 1.12 -1.92
N ALA A 273 -48.80 0.91 -3.18
CA ALA A 273 -47.84 1.75 -3.89
C ALA A 273 -48.41 3.13 -4.25
N ALA A 274 -49.70 3.20 -4.62
CA ALA A 274 -50.38 4.46 -4.93
C ALA A 274 -50.67 5.31 -3.68
N GLU A 275 -51.01 4.70 -2.53
CA GLU A 275 -51.29 5.42 -1.28
C GLU A 275 -50.03 5.91 -0.53
N ARG A 276 -48.83 5.46 -0.92
CA ARG A 276 -47.56 5.99 -0.39
C ARG A 276 -46.90 7.04 -1.30
N ALA A 277 -47.43 7.25 -2.49
CA ALA A 277 -47.19 8.48 -3.22
C ALA A 277 -47.95 9.60 -2.50
N THR A 278 -47.29 10.24 -1.53
CA THR A 278 -47.63 11.63 -1.22
C THR A 278 -47.64 12.37 -2.55
N PRO A 279 -48.66 13.21 -2.85
CA PRO A 279 -48.58 14.06 -4.02
C PRO A 279 -47.26 14.80 -3.93
N VAL A 280 -46.42 14.69 -4.96
CA VAL A 280 -45.39 15.68 -5.20
C VAL A 280 -46.18 16.95 -5.47
N GLU A 281 -46.43 17.74 -4.41
CA GLU A 281 -46.87 19.10 -4.56
C GLU A 281 -45.96 19.71 -5.61
N THR A 282 -46.55 20.30 -6.64
CA THR A 282 -45.80 20.95 -7.70
C THR A 282 -45.11 22.14 -7.03
N ARG A 283 -43.90 21.89 -6.51
CA ARG A 283 -43.03 22.85 -5.81
C ARG A 283 -42.84 23.94 -6.83
N LYS A 284 -43.64 25.02 -6.72
CA LYS A 284 -43.63 26.16 -7.65
C LYS A 284 -42.16 26.45 -7.94
N GLU A 285 -41.78 26.42 -9.21
CA GLU A 285 -40.42 26.73 -9.63
C GLU A 285 -40.08 28.12 -9.10
N ARG A 286 -39.41 28.16 -7.94
CA ARG A 286 -38.75 29.36 -7.47
C ARG A 286 -37.62 29.58 -8.46
N ALA A 287 -37.63 30.73 -9.11
CA ALA A 287 -36.45 31.20 -9.81
C ALA A 287 -35.26 31.09 -8.83
N PRO A 288 -34.10 30.57 -9.27
CA PRO A 288 -32.98 30.33 -8.38
C PRO A 288 -32.55 31.63 -7.70
N GLU A 289 -32.31 31.55 -6.39
CA GLU A 289 -31.98 32.72 -5.57
C GLU A 289 -30.54 33.24 -5.83
N ILE A 290 -29.71 32.44 -6.52
CA ILE A 290 -28.34 32.76 -6.95
C ILE A 290 -28.36 32.94 -8.46
N SER A 291 -27.83 34.06 -8.96
CA SER A 291 -27.68 34.29 -10.40
C SER A 291 -26.45 33.57 -10.98
N VAL A 292 -26.50 33.28 -12.28
CA VAL A 292 -25.36 32.68 -13.02
C VAL A 292 -24.13 33.58 -12.95
N ALA A 293 -24.33 34.90 -12.96
CA ALA A 293 -23.24 35.88 -12.88
C ALA A 293 -22.52 35.84 -11.52
N GLU A 294 -23.24 35.73 -10.40
CA GLU A 294 -22.67 35.60 -9.06
C GLU A 294 -21.90 34.28 -8.90
N ALA A 295 -22.48 33.16 -9.37
CA ALA A 295 -21.84 31.85 -9.31
C ALA A 295 -20.58 31.76 -10.19
N LEU A 296 -20.53 32.48 -11.32
CA LEU A 296 -19.32 32.61 -12.13
C LEU A 296 -18.31 33.58 -11.53
N ALA A 297 -18.74 34.66 -10.87
CA ALA A 297 -17.84 35.56 -10.16
C ALA A 297 -17.09 34.84 -9.03
N GLU A 298 -17.78 34.01 -8.24
CA GLU A 298 -17.15 33.17 -7.20
C GLU A 298 -16.09 32.22 -7.76
N LEU A 299 -16.25 31.74 -9.01
CA LEU A 299 -15.23 30.95 -9.69
C LEU A 299 -14.03 31.81 -10.11
N GLU A 300 -14.27 33.01 -10.67
CA GLU A 300 -13.22 33.90 -11.14
C GLU A 300 -12.40 34.50 -9.98
N ASP A 301 -12.99 34.69 -8.80
CA ASP A 301 -12.31 35.09 -7.56
C ASP A 301 -11.38 34.01 -6.98
N MET A 302 -11.52 32.74 -7.40
CA MET A 302 -10.59 31.68 -6.98
C MET A 302 -9.18 31.94 -7.51
N ILE A 303 -8.16 31.74 -6.67
CA ILE A 303 -6.76 31.94 -7.05
C ILE A 303 -6.33 30.89 -8.10
N GLY A 304 -5.63 31.33 -9.14
CA GLY A 304 -5.09 30.47 -10.19
C GLY A 304 -6.16 29.74 -11.02
N LEU A 305 -5.97 28.44 -11.25
CA LEU A 305 -6.92 27.52 -11.90
C LEU A 305 -7.45 27.92 -13.28
N GLU A 306 -6.77 28.81 -14.01
CA GLU A 306 -7.26 29.33 -15.30
C GLU A 306 -7.67 28.24 -16.34
N PRO A 307 -7.00 27.07 -16.46
CA PRO A 307 -7.50 25.99 -17.31
C PRO A 307 -8.90 25.49 -16.91
N VAL A 308 -9.15 25.36 -15.62
CA VAL A 308 -10.44 24.95 -15.05
C VAL A 308 -11.49 26.05 -15.26
N LYS A 309 -11.13 27.32 -14.98
CA LYS A 309 -12.02 28.48 -15.21
C LYS A 309 -12.52 28.55 -16.65
N ARG A 310 -11.62 28.44 -17.63
CA ARG A 310 -11.97 28.37 -19.06
C ARG A 310 -12.91 27.21 -19.38
N GLN A 311 -12.66 26.02 -18.82
CA GLN A 311 -13.47 24.85 -19.08
C GLN A 311 -14.88 24.99 -18.49
N VAL A 312 -15.01 25.50 -17.26
CA VAL A 312 -16.31 25.77 -16.62
C VAL A 312 -17.05 26.88 -17.37
N ARG A 313 -16.38 27.96 -17.81
CA ARG A 313 -16.96 28.97 -18.72
C ARG A 313 -17.51 28.34 -20.00
N SER A 314 -16.78 27.41 -20.62
CA SER A 314 -17.26 26.69 -21.80
C SER A 314 -18.46 25.79 -21.52
N ILE A 315 -18.54 25.18 -20.33
CA ILE A 315 -19.69 24.38 -19.90
C ILE A 315 -20.91 25.29 -19.69
N ALA A 316 -20.77 26.38 -18.94
CA ALA A 316 -21.81 27.37 -18.70
C ALA A 316 -22.37 27.95 -20.01
N ALA A 317 -21.51 28.37 -20.94
CA ALA A 317 -21.93 28.85 -22.25
C ALA A 317 -22.67 27.79 -23.08
N SER A 318 -22.29 26.50 -22.96
CA SER A 318 -23.00 25.41 -23.65
C SER A 318 -24.39 25.15 -23.07
N ILE A 319 -24.57 25.33 -21.76
CA ILE A 319 -25.86 25.22 -21.07
C ILE A 319 -26.76 26.38 -21.46
N GLU A 320 -26.24 27.60 -21.45
CA GLU A 320 -26.96 28.80 -21.85
C GLU A 320 -27.42 28.71 -23.33
N ALA A 321 -26.53 28.27 -24.23
CA ALA A 321 -26.87 28.04 -25.63
C ALA A 321 -27.93 26.94 -25.82
N ALA A 322 -27.94 25.90 -24.98
CA ALA A 322 -29.00 24.89 -24.99
C ALA A 322 -30.34 25.46 -24.51
N HIS A 323 -30.34 26.29 -23.46
CA HIS A 323 -31.52 26.98 -22.96
C HIS A 323 -32.12 27.93 -24.02
N MET A 324 -31.28 28.74 -24.69
CA MET A 324 -31.71 29.61 -25.80
C MET A 324 -32.32 28.82 -26.96
N ARG A 325 -31.73 27.66 -27.32
CA ARG A 325 -32.26 26.77 -28.37
C ARG A 325 -33.61 26.17 -27.98
N ALA A 326 -33.76 25.70 -26.75
CA ALA A 326 -35.03 25.19 -26.23
C ALA A 326 -36.12 26.26 -26.24
N ALA A 327 -35.80 27.49 -25.79
CA ALA A 327 -36.71 28.64 -25.86
C ALA A 327 -37.11 29.01 -27.30
N ALA A 328 -36.22 28.79 -28.28
CA ALA A 328 -36.50 28.94 -29.71
C ALA A 328 -37.22 27.73 -30.34
N GLY A 329 -37.62 26.73 -29.57
CA GLY A 329 -38.31 25.52 -30.06
C GLY A 329 -37.42 24.53 -30.83
N VAL A 330 -36.09 24.70 -30.78
CA VAL A 330 -35.15 23.75 -31.38
C VAL A 330 -34.97 22.57 -30.42
N PRO A 331 -35.12 21.31 -30.87
CA PRO A 331 -34.87 20.14 -30.03
C PRO A 331 -33.45 20.14 -29.47
N THR A 332 -33.34 20.06 -28.14
CA THR A 332 -32.07 19.92 -27.41
C THR A 332 -32.19 18.81 -26.38
N GLU A 333 -31.20 17.92 -26.34
CA GLU A 333 -31.00 17.08 -25.16
C GLU A 333 -30.61 17.95 -23.96
N LYS A 334 -31.05 17.59 -22.75
CA LYS A 334 -30.62 18.29 -21.54
C LYS A 334 -29.10 18.08 -21.37
N PRO A 335 -28.31 19.15 -21.15
CA PRO A 335 -26.85 19.06 -21.18
C PRO A 335 -26.23 18.52 -19.88
N MET A 336 -27.01 17.89 -18.99
CA MET A 336 -26.50 17.39 -17.71
C MET A 336 -25.61 16.18 -17.90
N ARG A 337 -24.41 16.24 -17.31
CA ARG A 337 -23.34 15.26 -17.45
C ARG A 337 -22.69 15.03 -16.10
N HIS A 338 -22.19 13.83 -15.88
CA HIS A 338 -21.30 13.55 -14.77
C HIS A 338 -19.86 13.95 -15.15
N PHE A 339 -19.06 14.30 -14.14
CA PHE A 339 -17.70 14.82 -14.31
C PHE A 339 -16.66 13.91 -13.67
N VAL A 340 -15.44 13.98 -14.20
CA VAL A 340 -14.24 13.45 -13.56
C VAL A 340 -13.32 14.61 -13.26
N PHE A 341 -12.94 14.80 -12.00
CA PHE A 341 -11.98 15.83 -11.58
C PHE A 341 -10.63 15.15 -11.33
N VAL A 342 -9.73 15.28 -12.30
CA VAL A 342 -8.37 14.71 -12.21
C VAL A 342 -7.37 15.79 -11.77
N GLY A 343 -6.46 15.44 -10.87
CA GLY A 343 -5.30 16.26 -10.55
C GLY A 343 -4.77 16.06 -9.12
N PRO A 344 -3.63 16.69 -8.78
CA PRO A 344 -2.96 16.54 -7.49
C PRO A 344 -3.80 16.91 -6.25
N PRO A 345 -3.39 16.51 -5.03
CA PRO A 345 -4.14 16.81 -3.82
C PRO A 345 -4.00 18.31 -3.48
N GLY A 346 -5.06 18.90 -2.90
CA GLY A 346 -5.05 20.31 -2.49
C GLY A 346 -5.16 21.35 -3.63
N THR A 347 -5.45 20.93 -4.85
CA THR A 347 -5.69 21.80 -6.03
C THR A 347 -7.09 22.43 -6.10
N GLY A 348 -7.92 22.31 -5.05
CA GLY A 348 -9.24 22.96 -4.98
C GLY A 348 -10.41 22.23 -5.64
N LYS A 349 -10.26 20.94 -6.02
CA LYS A 349 -11.31 20.09 -6.61
C LYS A 349 -12.68 20.22 -5.93
N THR A 350 -12.74 20.02 -4.62
CA THR A 350 -13.99 20.11 -3.82
C THR A 350 -14.59 21.52 -3.82
N THR A 351 -13.74 22.56 -3.80
CA THR A 351 -14.18 23.96 -3.87
C THR A 351 -14.85 24.26 -5.20
N VAL A 352 -14.22 23.90 -6.32
CA VAL A 352 -14.82 24.06 -7.66
C VAL A 352 -16.09 23.23 -7.83
N ALA A 353 -16.18 22.03 -7.23
CA ALA A 353 -17.40 21.22 -7.23
C ALA A 353 -18.58 21.96 -6.56
N ARG A 354 -18.33 22.70 -5.47
CA ARG A 354 -19.35 23.53 -4.81
C ARG A 354 -19.80 24.71 -5.68
N VAL A 355 -18.87 25.33 -6.40
CA VAL A 355 -19.20 26.41 -7.34
C VAL A 355 -19.99 25.88 -8.54
N LEU A 356 -19.64 24.71 -9.08
CA LEU A 356 -20.44 24.04 -10.11
C LEU A 356 -21.88 23.74 -9.64
N ALA A 357 -22.07 23.29 -8.39
CA ALA A 357 -23.41 23.08 -7.83
C ALA A 357 -24.25 24.37 -7.87
N LYS A 358 -23.66 25.51 -7.48
CA LYS A 358 -24.29 26.84 -7.59
C LYS A 358 -24.58 27.22 -9.03
N ILE A 359 -23.69 26.97 -9.97
CA ILE A 359 -23.88 27.24 -11.41
C ILE A 359 -25.05 26.41 -11.97
N PHE A 360 -25.13 25.11 -11.68
CA PHE A 360 -26.23 24.26 -12.14
C PHE A 360 -27.57 24.68 -11.53
N TYR A 361 -27.59 25.06 -10.25
CA TYR A 361 -28.77 25.63 -9.60
C TYR A 361 -29.20 26.95 -10.25
N ALA A 362 -28.26 27.87 -10.50
CA ALA A 362 -28.52 29.16 -11.14
C ALA A 362 -29.06 29.05 -12.58
N PHE A 363 -28.70 27.99 -13.30
CA PHE A 363 -29.30 27.65 -14.60
C PHE A 363 -30.65 26.90 -14.51
N GLY A 364 -31.14 26.59 -13.31
CA GLY A 364 -32.36 25.79 -13.10
C GLY A 364 -32.21 24.32 -13.50
N LEU A 365 -30.98 23.81 -13.63
CA LEU A 365 -30.69 22.41 -13.97
C LEU A 365 -30.77 21.49 -12.75
N LEU A 366 -30.45 22.00 -11.57
CA LEU A 366 -30.61 21.32 -10.28
C LEU A 366 -31.53 22.16 -9.38
N PRO A 367 -32.44 21.54 -8.61
CA PRO A 367 -33.33 22.28 -7.71
C PRO A 367 -32.63 22.87 -6.48
N GLU A 368 -31.45 22.37 -6.10
CA GLU A 368 -30.72 22.85 -4.91
C GLU A 368 -29.20 22.99 -5.20
N PRO A 369 -28.52 24.04 -4.70
CA PRO A 369 -27.06 24.24 -4.88
C PRO A 369 -26.23 23.34 -3.92
N ALA A 370 -26.78 22.18 -3.57
CA ALA A 370 -26.22 21.29 -2.56
C ALA A 370 -25.05 20.47 -3.12
N LEU A 371 -24.01 20.30 -2.28
CA LEU A 371 -22.89 19.40 -2.52
C LEU A 371 -22.82 18.38 -1.39
N VAL A 372 -23.00 17.11 -1.71
CA VAL A 372 -22.78 15.98 -0.80
C VAL A 372 -21.40 15.41 -1.10
N GLU A 373 -20.49 15.52 -0.14
CA GLU A 373 -19.14 14.96 -0.22
C GLU A 373 -19.12 13.54 0.36
N ALA A 374 -18.39 12.63 -0.29
CA ALA A 374 -18.33 11.22 0.08
C ALA A 374 -16.97 10.60 -0.22
N HIS A 375 -16.60 9.60 0.57
CA HIS A 375 -15.43 8.77 0.37
C HIS A 375 -15.84 7.30 0.20
N ARG A 376 -14.89 6.42 -0.16
CA ARG A 376 -15.12 4.96 -0.22
C ARG A 376 -15.82 4.41 1.02
N ALA A 377 -15.46 4.92 2.20
CA ALA A 377 -16.05 4.53 3.47
C ALA A 377 -17.57 4.75 3.52
N ASP A 378 -18.10 5.74 2.79
CA ASP A 378 -19.53 6.09 2.76
C ASP A 378 -20.33 5.25 1.75
N LEU A 379 -19.69 4.79 0.67
CA LEU A 379 -20.33 3.94 -0.35
C LEU A 379 -20.30 2.46 0.02
N VAL A 380 -19.16 1.97 0.53
CA VAL A 380 -18.90 0.54 0.73
C VAL A 380 -19.37 0.09 2.12
N GLY A 381 -20.06 -1.05 2.17
CA GLY A 381 -20.55 -1.66 3.41
C GLY A 381 -19.63 -2.78 3.92
N GLU A 382 -19.63 -3.01 5.23
CA GLU A 382 -18.87 -4.09 5.88
C GLU A 382 -19.39 -5.51 5.58
N PHE A 383 -20.61 -5.61 5.01
CA PHE A 383 -21.32 -6.87 4.78
C PHE A 383 -21.87 -6.95 3.36
N LEU A 384 -21.94 -8.18 2.82
CA LEU A 384 -22.46 -8.46 1.47
C LEU A 384 -23.91 -7.96 1.31
N GLY A 385 -24.17 -7.12 0.31
CA GLY A 385 -25.48 -6.49 0.09
C GLY A 385 -25.77 -5.25 0.96
N ALA A 386 -24.90 -4.91 1.92
CA ALA A 386 -24.99 -3.64 2.64
C ALA A 386 -24.49 -2.48 1.75
N THR A 387 -23.49 -2.73 0.90
CA THR A 387 -22.91 -1.75 -0.01
C THR A 387 -23.94 -1.12 -0.94
N ALA A 388 -24.75 -1.92 -1.63
CA ALA A 388 -25.80 -1.40 -2.51
C ALA A 388 -26.81 -0.51 -1.74
N LEU A 389 -27.20 -0.89 -0.52
CA LEU A 389 -28.08 -0.07 0.31
C LEU A 389 -27.42 1.23 0.76
N LYS A 390 -26.13 1.20 1.11
CA LYS A 390 -25.38 2.37 1.56
C LYS A 390 -25.14 3.36 0.42
N THR A 391 -24.71 2.87 -0.74
CA THR A 391 -24.56 3.63 -1.98
C THR A 391 -25.89 4.26 -2.41
N ASN A 392 -27.01 3.51 -2.38
CA ASN A 392 -28.33 4.09 -2.70
C ASN A 392 -28.70 5.23 -1.73
N ARG A 393 -28.57 5.04 -0.41
CA ARG A 393 -28.89 6.10 0.57
C ARG A 393 -28.05 7.36 0.39
N LEU A 394 -26.77 7.20 0.06
CA LEU A 394 -25.88 8.32 -0.23
C LEU A 394 -26.35 9.07 -1.48
N VAL A 395 -26.67 8.35 -2.55
CA VAL A 395 -27.24 8.97 -3.77
C VAL A 395 -28.58 9.65 -3.47
N ASP A 396 -29.47 8.99 -2.73
CA ASP A 396 -30.77 9.54 -2.32
C ASP A 396 -30.62 10.85 -1.54
N SER A 397 -29.56 10.99 -0.72
CA SER A 397 -29.24 12.23 0.01
C SER A 397 -28.68 13.35 -0.86
N ALA A 398 -28.23 13.05 -2.08
CA ALA A 398 -27.67 13.99 -3.04
C ALA A 398 -28.63 14.32 -4.22
N LEU A 399 -29.81 13.68 -4.27
CA LEU A 399 -30.81 13.96 -5.30
C LEU A 399 -31.26 15.42 -5.24
N GLY A 400 -31.30 16.05 -6.41
CA GLY A 400 -31.54 17.49 -6.55
C GLY A 400 -30.29 18.37 -6.44
N GLY A 401 -29.11 17.76 -6.22
CA GLY A 401 -27.83 18.45 -6.09
C GLY A 401 -26.67 17.70 -6.75
N VAL A 402 -25.47 17.86 -6.18
CA VAL A 402 -24.23 17.27 -6.68
C VAL A 402 -23.68 16.27 -5.65
N LEU A 403 -23.42 15.03 -6.10
CA LEU A 403 -22.66 14.03 -5.36
C LEU A 403 -21.18 14.09 -5.76
N PHE A 404 -20.30 14.44 -4.83
CA PHE A 404 -18.84 14.47 -5.02
C PHE A 404 -18.19 13.30 -4.29
N ILE A 405 -17.55 12.40 -5.05
CA ILE A 405 -16.86 11.22 -4.52
C ILE A 405 -15.36 11.46 -4.65
N ASP A 406 -14.67 11.67 -3.53
CA ASP A 406 -13.23 11.88 -3.50
C ASP A 406 -12.45 10.56 -3.45
N GLU A 407 -11.25 10.56 -4.03
CA GLU A 407 -10.41 9.39 -4.27
C GLU A 407 -11.21 8.20 -4.85
N ALA A 408 -12.05 8.46 -5.85
CA ALA A 408 -13.02 7.50 -6.40
C ALA A 408 -12.38 6.22 -6.94
N TYR A 409 -11.12 6.27 -7.40
CA TYR A 409 -10.34 5.09 -7.80
C TYR A 409 -10.23 4.04 -6.68
N SER A 410 -10.24 4.46 -5.41
CA SER A 410 -10.19 3.55 -4.26
C SER A 410 -11.39 2.62 -4.18
N LEU A 411 -12.50 2.91 -4.88
CA LEU A 411 -13.64 2.01 -4.99
C LEU A 411 -13.30 0.69 -5.69
N VAL A 412 -12.25 0.62 -6.54
CA VAL A 412 -11.81 -0.62 -7.20
C VAL A 412 -10.38 -0.93 -6.78
N ASN A 413 -10.24 -1.76 -5.73
CA ASN A 413 -8.94 -2.21 -5.25
C ASN A 413 -8.58 -3.59 -5.82
N SER A 414 -7.46 -3.66 -6.56
CA SER A 414 -6.91 -4.90 -7.15
C SER A 414 -5.69 -5.46 -6.37
N ALA A 415 -5.42 -4.94 -5.18
CA ALA A 415 -4.13 -5.01 -4.47
C ALA A 415 -3.59 -6.42 -4.13
N GLU A 416 -4.41 -7.47 -4.21
CA GLU A 416 -4.00 -8.87 -3.93
C GLU A 416 -4.39 -9.86 -5.05
N GLY A 417 -4.72 -9.39 -6.25
CA GLY A 417 -5.14 -10.26 -7.36
C GLY A 417 -6.51 -10.96 -7.16
N GLN A 418 -7.25 -10.62 -6.11
CA GLN A 418 -8.68 -10.85 -6.01
C GLN A 418 -9.44 -9.54 -6.21
N PRO A 419 -10.50 -9.50 -7.04
CA PRO A 419 -11.31 -8.30 -7.22
C PRO A 419 -12.10 -7.98 -5.95
N ASP A 420 -12.08 -6.71 -5.55
CA ASP A 420 -12.88 -6.17 -4.45
C ASP A 420 -14.38 -6.14 -4.80
N ARG A 421 -15.04 -7.28 -4.53
CA ARG A 421 -16.47 -7.48 -4.83
C ARG A 421 -17.40 -6.48 -4.14
N PHE A 422 -16.99 -5.86 -3.03
CA PHE A 422 -17.80 -4.85 -2.36
C PHE A 422 -17.65 -3.50 -3.06
N GLY A 423 -16.42 -3.16 -3.46
CA GLY A 423 -16.14 -2.04 -4.35
C GLY A 423 -16.90 -2.11 -5.68
N ASP A 424 -16.84 -3.27 -6.35
CA ASP A 424 -17.59 -3.54 -7.59
C ASP A 424 -19.11 -3.34 -7.40
N GLU A 425 -19.67 -3.80 -6.29
CA GLU A 425 -21.10 -3.62 -5.95
C GLU A 425 -21.47 -2.13 -5.79
N ALA A 426 -20.57 -1.32 -5.22
CA ALA A 426 -20.77 0.14 -5.11
C ALA A 426 -20.75 0.79 -6.51
N VAL A 427 -19.74 0.48 -7.32
CA VAL A 427 -19.60 1.04 -8.68
C VAL A 427 -20.78 0.68 -9.56
N GLN A 428 -21.25 -0.58 -9.56
CA GLN A 428 -22.42 -0.99 -10.34
C GLN A 428 -23.71 -0.31 -9.85
N THR A 429 -23.86 -0.13 -8.54
CA THR A 429 -25.00 0.61 -7.98
C THR A 429 -24.97 2.08 -8.39
N LEU A 430 -23.80 2.73 -8.28
CA LEU A 430 -23.57 4.12 -8.68
C LEU A 430 -23.84 4.32 -10.18
N LEU A 431 -23.36 3.42 -11.05
CA LEU A 431 -23.60 3.47 -12.50
C LEU A 431 -25.08 3.36 -12.87
N LYS A 432 -25.83 2.53 -12.14
CA LYS A 432 -27.28 2.41 -12.34
C LYS A 432 -28.00 3.70 -11.94
N ARG A 433 -27.69 4.27 -10.77
CA ARG A 433 -28.29 5.53 -10.30
C ARG A 433 -27.86 6.74 -11.16
N ALA A 434 -26.64 6.75 -11.66
CA ALA A 434 -26.17 7.74 -12.63
C ALA A 434 -27.04 7.77 -13.90
N GLU A 435 -27.54 6.62 -14.36
CA GLU A 435 -28.50 6.57 -15.47
C GLU A 435 -29.93 6.92 -15.02
N ASP A 436 -30.42 6.27 -13.96
CA ASP A 436 -31.83 6.39 -13.53
C ASP A 436 -32.17 7.82 -13.06
N ASP A 437 -31.22 8.53 -12.42
CA ASP A 437 -31.41 9.88 -11.85
C ASP A 437 -30.71 11.00 -12.65
N ARG A 438 -30.21 10.75 -13.87
CA ARG A 438 -29.44 11.71 -14.69
C ARG A 438 -30.10 13.08 -14.92
N ASP A 439 -31.42 13.13 -14.75
CA ASP A 439 -32.28 14.31 -14.92
C ASP A 439 -32.44 15.15 -13.63
N ASN A 440 -31.86 14.73 -12.51
CA ASN A 440 -31.95 15.39 -11.20
C ASN A 440 -30.70 15.18 -10.30
N LEU A 441 -29.58 14.70 -10.85
CA LEU A 441 -28.36 14.40 -10.10
C LEU A 441 -27.12 14.60 -10.98
N VAL A 442 -26.17 15.42 -10.50
CA VAL A 442 -24.80 15.44 -11.05
C VAL A 442 -23.89 14.64 -10.12
N ILE A 443 -22.98 13.86 -10.71
CA ILE A 443 -21.98 13.08 -9.97
C ILE A 443 -20.61 13.54 -10.43
N ILE A 444 -19.71 13.79 -9.49
CA ILE A 444 -18.33 14.19 -9.74
C ILE A 444 -17.42 13.16 -9.08
N LEU A 445 -16.59 12.48 -9.87
CA LEU A 445 -15.59 11.53 -9.38
C LEU A 445 -14.23 12.22 -9.36
N ALA A 446 -13.62 12.36 -8.19
CA ALA A 446 -12.34 13.03 -8.03
C ALA A 446 -11.20 12.04 -7.72
N GLY A 447 -9.99 12.38 -8.16
CA GLY A 447 -8.78 11.61 -7.83
C GLY A 447 -7.54 12.10 -8.58
N TYR A 448 -6.46 11.32 -8.46
CA TYR A 448 -5.20 11.53 -9.18
C TYR A 448 -5.31 10.98 -10.61
N ASP A 449 -4.59 11.58 -11.56
CA ASP A 449 -4.78 11.33 -13.00
C ASP A 449 -4.58 9.85 -13.38
N ALA A 450 -3.43 9.28 -13.03
CA ALA A 450 -3.09 7.89 -13.34
C ALA A 450 -4.07 6.87 -12.74
N GLN A 451 -4.38 6.99 -11.45
CA GLN A 451 -5.35 6.09 -10.79
C GLN A 451 -6.77 6.26 -11.33
N MET A 452 -7.18 7.49 -11.70
CA MET A 452 -8.49 7.72 -12.32
C MET A 452 -8.56 7.20 -13.76
N ALA A 453 -7.46 7.19 -14.51
CA ALA A 453 -7.41 6.54 -15.81
C ALA A 453 -7.64 5.02 -15.67
N GLU A 454 -6.86 4.35 -14.81
CA GLU A 454 -7.02 2.91 -14.52
C GLU A 454 -8.45 2.57 -14.03
N PHE A 455 -8.99 3.38 -13.12
CA PHE A 455 -10.35 3.21 -12.61
C PHE A 455 -11.43 3.36 -13.69
N LEU A 456 -11.32 4.33 -14.59
CA LEU A 456 -12.28 4.49 -15.70
C LEU A 456 -12.18 3.36 -16.73
N ASP A 457 -10.97 2.86 -16.99
CA ASP A 457 -10.71 1.75 -17.92
C ASP A 457 -11.14 0.38 -17.34
N SER A 458 -11.25 0.26 -16.01
CA SER A 458 -11.72 -0.95 -15.33
C SER A 458 -13.15 -1.38 -15.72
N ASN A 459 -13.99 -0.43 -16.16
CA ASN A 459 -15.38 -0.70 -16.52
C ASN A 459 -15.87 0.26 -17.63
N PRO A 460 -16.20 -0.24 -18.84
CA PRO A 460 -16.72 0.58 -19.94
C PRO A 460 -17.95 1.44 -19.59
N GLY A 461 -18.74 1.03 -18.59
CA GLY A 461 -19.87 1.79 -18.07
C GLY A 461 -19.48 3.11 -17.41
N LEU A 462 -18.29 3.19 -16.78
CA LEU A 462 -17.72 4.41 -16.20
C LEU A 462 -17.29 5.36 -17.33
N ALA A 463 -16.44 4.90 -18.24
CA ALA A 463 -15.97 5.71 -19.37
C ALA A 463 -17.12 6.31 -20.21
N SER A 464 -18.22 5.58 -20.38
CA SER A 464 -19.40 6.05 -21.12
C SER A 464 -20.20 7.15 -20.40
N ARG A 465 -20.33 7.07 -19.05
CA ARG A 465 -21.15 8.03 -18.27
C ARG A 465 -20.37 9.24 -17.74
N PHE A 466 -19.07 9.06 -17.53
CA PHE A 466 -18.16 10.05 -16.95
C PHE A 466 -17.19 10.61 -18.02
N GLY A 467 -17.71 10.92 -19.20
CA GLY A 467 -16.90 11.38 -20.33
C GLY A 467 -16.32 12.80 -20.22
N THR A 468 -16.81 13.62 -19.28
CA THR A 468 -16.36 15.02 -19.13
C THR A 468 -15.29 15.13 -18.05
N ARG A 469 -14.01 15.15 -18.47
CA ARG A 469 -12.86 15.28 -17.57
C ARG A 469 -12.45 16.75 -17.39
N VAL A 470 -12.24 17.18 -16.14
CA VAL A 470 -11.71 18.50 -15.76
C VAL A 470 -10.36 18.30 -15.09
N HIS A 471 -9.32 18.90 -15.65
CA HIS A 471 -7.94 18.73 -15.18
C HIS A 471 -7.50 19.91 -14.30
N PHE A 472 -7.15 19.60 -13.06
CA PHE A 472 -6.67 20.54 -12.05
C PHE A 472 -5.14 20.52 -12.01
N PRO A 473 -4.44 21.54 -12.55
CA PRO A 473 -2.99 21.63 -12.45
C PRO A 473 -2.55 21.94 -11.02
N SER A 474 -1.29 21.65 -10.72
CA SER A 474 -0.58 22.17 -9.54
C SER A 474 -0.50 23.70 -9.58
N TYR A 475 -0.47 24.33 -8.40
CA TYR A 475 -0.30 25.79 -8.30
C TYR A 475 1.16 26.19 -8.47
N ARG A 476 1.38 27.31 -9.17
CA ARG A 476 2.69 27.96 -9.34
C ARG A 476 3.10 28.73 -8.07
N PRO A 477 4.39 29.04 -7.84
CA PRO A 477 4.86 29.79 -6.68
C PRO A 477 4.12 31.11 -6.42
N ALA A 478 3.81 31.86 -7.47
CA ALA A 478 3.03 33.09 -7.37
C ALA A 478 1.57 32.86 -6.90
N GLU A 479 0.96 31.74 -7.32
CA GLU A 479 -0.39 31.34 -6.90
C GLU A 479 -0.37 30.77 -5.46
N LEU A 480 0.66 29.99 -5.10
CA LEU A 480 0.90 29.53 -3.73
C LEU A 480 1.09 30.71 -2.76
N LEU A 481 1.82 31.76 -3.17
CA LEU A 481 1.98 32.98 -2.38
C LEU A 481 0.66 33.75 -2.22
N GLN A 482 -0.16 33.84 -3.28
CA GLN A 482 -1.52 34.41 -3.17
C GLN A 482 -2.42 33.59 -2.24
N ILE A 483 -2.30 32.26 -2.24
CA ILE A 483 -3.03 31.37 -1.31
C ILE A 483 -2.55 31.60 0.14
N ALA A 484 -1.26 31.88 0.34
CA ALA A 484 -0.72 32.23 1.66
C ALA A 484 -1.28 33.57 2.15
N ASP A 485 -1.31 34.59 1.29
CA ASP A 485 -1.92 35.89 1.56
C ASP A 485 -3.41 35.78 1.92
N TYR A 486 -4.15 34.95 1.18
CA TYR A 486 -5.55 34.67 1.47
C TYR A 486 -5.74 34.02 2.84
N HIS A 487 -4.96 32.98 3.17
CA HIS A 487 -5.08 32.29 4.45
C HIS A 487 -4.60 33.11 5.65
N THR A 488 -3.62 34.00 5.49
CA THR A 488 -3.22 34.95 6.53
C THR A 488 -4.27 36.04 6.72
N GLY A 489 -4.79 36.60 5.62
CA GLY A 489 -5.89 37.59 5.66
C GLY A 489 -7.16 37.07 6.34
N LEU A 490 -7.51 35.80 6.18
CA LEU A 490 -8.64 35.17 6.90
C LEU A 490 -8.51 35.15 8.43
N ARG A 491 -7.31 35.36 8.97
CA ARG A 491 -7.05 35.45 10.42
C ARG A 491 -6.72 36.88 10.87
N GLU A 492 -6.78 37.85 9.96
CA GLU A 492 -6.26 39.21 10.13
C GLU A 492 -4.74 39.28 10.41
N ASP A 493 -4.02 38.17 10.16
CA ASP A 493 -2.57 38.08 10.24
C ASP A 493 -1.89 38.86 9.10
N ARG A 494 -0.63 39.26 9.31
CA ARG A 494 0.18 39.99 8.33
C ARG A 494 1.55 39.33 8.14
N LEU A 495 1.93 39.08 6.90
CA LEU A 495 3.32 38.75 6.55
C LEU A 495 4.14 40.04 6.47
N ASP A 496 5.25 40.11 7.20
CA ASP A 496 6.22 41.17 7.00
C ASP A 496 6.94 41.04 5.63
N PRO A 497 7.63 42.10 5.14
CA PRO A 497 8.25 42.07 3.82
C PRO A 497 9.36 41.01 3.64
N GLU A 498 9.99 40.53 4.72
CA GLU A 498 11.01 39.47 4.63
C GLU A 498 10.35 38.09 4.69
N ALA A 499 9.37 37.86 5.57
CA ALA A 499 8.54 36.66 5.63
C ALA A 499 7.91 36.36 4.26
N ARG A 500 7.40 37.39 3.58
CA ARG A 500 6.88 37.27 2.21
C ARG A 500 7.96 36.82 1.21
N ARG A 501 9.17 37.39 1.27
CA ARG A 501 10.30 37.00 0.41
C ARG A 501 10.75 35.57 0.69
N ARG A 502 10.77 35.15 1.95
CA ARG A 502 11.10 33.77 2.35
C ARG A 502 10.08 32.78 1.81
N LEU A 503 8.78 33.02 2.01
CA LEU A 503 7.72 32.18 1.43
C LEU A 503 7.83 32.09 -0.09
N ALA A 504 8.06 33.21 -0.80
CA ALA A 504 8.25 33.19 -2.24
C ALA A 504 9.44 32.30 -2.66
N THR A 505 10.59 32.48 -2.00
CA THR A 505 11.81 31.69 -2.25
C THR A 505 11.58 30.20 -1.99
N ARG A 506 10.91 29.85 -0.88
CA ARG A 506 10.58 28.46 -0.52
C ARG A 506 9.56 27.83 -1.48
N PHE A 507 8.60 28.59 -2.01
CA PHE A 507 7.67 28.07 -3.03
C PHE A 507 8.35 27.88 -4.40
N GLU A 508 9.25 28.79 -4.82
CA GLU A 508 10.09 28.61 -6.01
C GLU A 508 11.03 27.41 -5.88
N GLU A 509 11.56 27.16 -4.67
CA GLU A 509 12.33 25.96 -4.34
C GLU A 509 11.46 24.71 -4.50
N ILE A 510 10.26 24.66 -3.92
CA ILE A 510 9.33 23.51 -4.03
C ILE A 510 8.94 23.24 -5.50
N GLU A 511 8.66 24.27 -6.31
CA GLU A 511 8.34 24.08 -7.74
C GLU A 511 9.55 23.52 -8.50
N ARG A 512 10.75 24.06 -8.27
CA ARG A 512 11.99 23.55 -8.88
C ARG A 512 12.30 22.11 -8.47
N ARG A 513 11.96 21.74 -7.23
CA ARG A 513 12.00 20.36 -6.74
C ARG A 513 10.85 19.49 -7.29
N GLY A 514 9.82 20.05 -7.92
CA GLY A 514 8.71 19.29 -8.50
C GLY A 514 7.82 18.53 -7.50
N ILE A 515 7.91 18.87 -6.20
CA ILE A 515 7.25 18.19 -5.08
C ILE A 515 6.02 18.95 -4.53
N VAL A 516 5.54 19.97 -5.25
CA VAL A 516 4.32 20.73 -4.91
C VAL A 516 3.13 19.78 -4.67
N ASP A 517 3.05 18.72 -5.46
CA ASP A 517 1.98 17.73 -5.44
C ASP A 517 2.07 16.77 -4.26
N GLU A 518 3.29 16.36 -3.90
CA GLU A 518 3.56 15.49 -2.75
C GLU A 518 3.24 16.23 -1.44
N LEU A 519 3.62 17.51 -1.34
CA LEU A 519 3.25 18.36 -0.21
C LEU A 519 1.74 18.63 -0.15
N GLY A 520 1.06 18.68 -1.30
CA GLY A 520 -0.40 18.84 -1.39
C GLY A 520 -0.86 20.27 -1.66
N ASN A 521 -0.15 21.03 -2.49
CA ASN A 521 -0.61 22.29 -3.09
C ASN A 521 -1.20 23.28 -2.06
N GLY A 522 -2.45 23.75 -2.23
CA GLY A 522 -3.08 24.71 -1.33
C GLY A 522 -3.31 24.18 0.09
N ARG A 523 -3.38 22.85 0.28
CA ARG A 523 -3.47 22.23 1.62
C ARG A 523 -2.15 22.41 2.38
N PHE A 524 -1.01 22.29 1.68
CA PHE A 524 0.31 22.59 2.25
C PHE A 524 0.40 24.06 2.67
N VAL A 525 0.04 25.00 1.78
CA VAL A 525 0.09 26.43 2.09
C VAL A 525 -0.79 26.80 3.28
N ARG A 526 -2.00 26.24 3.35
CA ARG A 526 -2.87 26.40 4.53
C ARG A 526 -2.15 25.93 5.81
N SER A 527 -1.64 24.70 5.82
CA SER A 527 -0.95 24.12 6.98
C SER A 527 0.30 24.93 7.38
N LEU A 528 1.03 25.45 6.40
CA LEU A 528 2.20 26.31 6.58
C LEU A 528 1.83 27.65 7.24
N THR A 529 0.78 28.32 6.78
CA THR A 529 0.31 29.57 7.44
C THR A 529 -0.25 29.32 8.84
N GLU A 530 -0.90 28.17 9.08
CA GLU A 530 -1.36 27.77 10.42
C GLU A 530 -0.17 27.48 11.36
N ALA A 531 0.93 26.91 10.85
CA ALA A 531 2.16 26.70 11.60
C ALA A 531 2.93 28.02 11.85
N ALA A 532 2.99 28.92 10.87
CA ALA A 532 3.63 30.22 11.04
C ALA A 532 2.95 31.08 12.13
N ALA A 533 1.61 31.03 12.21
CA ALA A 533 0.87 31.66 13.30
C ALA A 533 1.26 31.08 14.68
N ARG A 534 1.39 29.75 14.80
CA ARG A 534 1.87 29.12 16.05
C ARG A 534 3.30 29.52 16.40
N ALA A 535 4.20 29.56 15.42
CA ALA A 535 5.59 29.94 15.62
C ALA A 535 5.72 31.40 16.10
N ARG A 536 4.94 32.32 15.50
CA ARG A 536 4.78 33.69 16.01
C ARG A 536 4.31 33.71 17.46
N ASP A 537 3.26 32.95 17.79
CA ASP A 537 2.69 32.95 19.14
C ASP A 537 3.73 32.52 20.20
N VAL A 538 4.52 31.49 19.90
CA VAL A 538 5.68 31.06 20.72
C VAL A 538 6.71 32.19 20.84
N ARG A 539 7.19 32.74 19.72
CA ARG A 539 8.16 33.84 19.69
C ARG A 539 7.71 35.04 20.53
N VAL A 540 6.44 35.43 20.44
CA VAL A 540 5.89 36.57 21.18
C VAL A 540 5.84 36.29 22.68
N VAL A 541 5.44 35.08 23.09
CA VAL A 541 5.44 34.66 24.50
C VAL A 541 6.87 34.59 25.08
N ASP A 542 7.82 34.05 24.32
CA ASP A 542 9.22 33.96 24.73
C ASP A 542 9.87 35.34 24.86
N ALA A 543 9.59 36.26 23.93
CA ALA A 543 10.09 37.64 23.99
C ALA A 543 9.57 38.41 25.21
N VAL A 544 8.30 38.20 25.60
CA VAL A 544 7.73 38.77 26.83
C VAL A 544 8.38 38.17 28.07
N SER A 545 8.63 36.85 28.06
CA SER A 545 9.22 36.10 29.18
C SER A 545 10.70 36.40 29.40
N ALA A 546 11.45 36.71 28.33
CA ALA A 546 12.87 37.07 28.38
C ALA A 546 13.13 38.53 28.82
N SER A 547 12.11 39.39 28.80
CA SER A 547 12.27 40.79 29.21
C SER A 547 12.36 40.95 30.73
N ALA A 548 13.40 41.65 31.20
CA ALA A 548 13.56 42.01 32.62
C ALA A 548 12.41 42.89 33.16
N HIS A 549 11.62 43.50 32.28
CA HIS A 549 10.33 44.11 32.60
C HIS A 549 9.31 43.58 31.58
N PRO A 550 8.43 42.63 31.94
CA PRO A 550 7.46 42.06 31.01
C PRO A 550 6.40 43.13 30.67
N ALA A 551 6.60 43.80 29.54
CA ALA A 551 5.58 44.61 28.89
C ALA A 551 4.63 43.67 28.15
N ASN A 552 3.33 44.00 28.12
CA ASN A 552 2.40 43.29 27.24
C ASN A 552 2.86 43.44 25.78
N PRO A 553 2.78 42.38 24.97
CA PRO A 553 3.16 42.44 23.56
C PRO A 553 2.26 43.43 22.82
N SER A 554 2.80 44.09 21.79
CA SER A 554 2.00 45.04 21.02
C SER A 554 0.97 44.31 20.16
N ALA A 555 -0.12 45.00 19.79
CA ALA A 555 -1.09 44.46 18.85
C ALA A 555 -0.46 44.12 17.48
N ASP A 556 0.62 44.82 17.09
CA ASP A 556 1.35 44.59 15.85
C ASP A 556 2.19 43.30 15.92
N ASP A 557 2.84 43.02 17.07
CA ASP A 557 3.60 41.77 17.28
C ASP A 557 2.69 40.53 17.28
N LEU A 558 1.45 40.67 17.78
CA LEU A 558 0.46 39.59 17.85
C LEU A 558 -0.13 39.19 16.49
N VAL A 559 -0.07 40.06 15.48
CA VAL A 559 -0.58 39.77 14.12
C VAL A 559 0.52 39.60 13.07
N THR A 560 1.74 40.08 13.34
CA THR A 560 2.84 40.07 12.37
C THR A 560 3.65 38.78 12.40
N LEU A 561 3.56 38.03 11.31
CA LEU A 561 4.40 36.90 10.96
C LEU A 561 5.72 37.40 10.37
N ARG A 562 6.83 36.98 10.97
CA ARG A 562 8.20 37.31 10.57
C ARG A 562 8.85 36.13 9.84
N ALA A 563 10.01 36.40 9.25
CA ALA A 563 10.81 35.42 8.53
C ALA A 563 11.15 34.17 9.36
N GLU A 564 11.51 34.36 10.63
CA GLU A 564 11.82 33.28 11.57
C GLU A 564 10.62 32.34 11.84
N ASP A 565 9.41 32.91 11.91
CA ASP A 565 8.17 32.14 12.08
C ASP A 565 7.89 31.28 10.84
N VAL A 566 8.13 31.84 9.65
CA VAL A 566 7.99 31.15 8.37
C VAL A 566 8.96 29.99 8.25
N GLU A 567 10.25 30.19 8.55
CA GLU A 567 11.25 29.11 8.45
C GLU A 567 10.99 27.99 9.48
N THR A 568 10.61 28.35 10.73
CA THR A 568 10.22 27.37 11.76
C THR A 568 9.01 26.54 11.31
N ALA A 569 7.98 27.20 10.80
CA ALA A 569 6.78 26.56 10.28
C ALA A 569 7.06 25.69 9.04
N PHE A 570 7.98 26.13 8.19
CA PHE A 570 8.38 25.39 7.01
C PHE A 570 9.09 24.10 7.39
N ALA A 571 10.03 24.16 8.34
CA ALA A 571 10.67 22.99 8.91
C ALA A 571 9.64 22.02 9.55
N GLU A 572 8.75 22.51 10.43
CA GLU A 572 7.71 21.69 11.10
C GLU A 572 6.81 20.96 10.09
N VAL A 573 6.34 21.66 9.05
CA VAL A 573 5.41 21.08 8.08
C VAL A 573 6.15 20.12 7.14
N THR A 574 7.40 20.39 6.78
CA THR A 574 8.18 19.55 5.85
C THR A 574 8.88 18.35 6.50
N GLU A 575 9.17 18.36 7.81
CA GLU A 575 9.83 17.26 8.54
C GLU A 575 9.15 15.89 8.33
N ARG A 576 7.82 15.87 8.23
CA ARG A 576 7.03 14.64 8.04
C ARG A 576 7.16 14.04 6.63
N TYR A 577 7.73 14.76 5.67
CA TYR A 577 7.92 14.31 4.30
C TYR A 577 9.34 13.76 4.13
N ARG A 578 9.47 12.43 4.15
CA ARG A 578 10.76 11.74 3.88
C ARG A 578 11.33 12.19 2.52
N GLY A 579 12.55 12.69 2.51
CA GLY A 579 13.19 13.26 1.32
C GLY A 579 13.12 14.80 1.23
N TYR A 580 12.45 15.47 2.17
CA TYR A 580 12.63 16.89 2.41
C TYR A 580 13.81 17.14 3.37
N ALA A 581 14.98 16.57 3.05
CA ALA A 581 16.21 17.09 3.63
C ALA A 581 16.41 18.53 3.13
N GLU A 582 16.95 19.40 4.00
CA GLU A 582 17.45 20.68 3.53
C GLU A 582 18.56 20.42 2.50
N THR A 583 18.46 21.05 1.33
CA THR A 583 19.42 20.78 0.26
C THR A 583 20.74 21.39 0.68
N PRO A 584 21.82 20.60 0.87
CA PRO A 584 23.08 21.15 1.32
C PRO A 584 23.60 22.15 0.30
N THR A 585 24.37 23.14 0.77
CA THR A 585 25.02 24.07 -0.13
C THR A 585 26.04 23.35 -1.02
N LEU A 586 26.39 23.95 -2.16
CA LEU A 586 27.39 23.35 -3.05
C LEU A 586 28.77 23.26 -2.34
N ASP A 587 29.08 24.22 -1.47
CA ASP A 587 30.29 24.23 -0.67
C ASP A 587 30.28 23.13 0.42
N GLU A 588 29.14 22.84 1.05
CA GLU A 588 28.98 21.68 1.94
C GLU A 588 29.13 20.34 1.19
N ALA A 589 28.55 20.26 -0.01
CA ALA A 589 28.65 19.05 -0.83
C ALA A 589 30.11 18.80 -1.26
N LEU A 590 30.83 19.82 -1.72
CA LEU A 590 32.25 19.75 -2.04
C LEU A 590 33.13 19.55 -0.80
N GLY A 591 32.80 20.15 0.34
CA GLY A 591 33.48 19.88 1.63
C GLY A 591 33.35 18.41 2.05
N SER A 592 32.18 17.79 1.81
CA SER A 592 31.98 16.35 2.08
C SER A 592 32.76 15.44 1.11
N LEU A 593 33.09 15.92 -0.10
CA LEU A 593 34.00 15.26 -1.03
C LEU A 593 35.45 15.37 -0.55
N ASP A 594 35.87 16.57 -0.14
CA ASP A 594 37.24 16.88 0.27
C ASP A 594 37.63 16.13 1.56
N ALA A 595 36.67 15.93 2.46
CA ALA A 595 36.81 15.12 3.68
C ALA A 595 37.02 13.61 3.42
N MET A 596 36.69 13.10 2.23
CA MET A 596 36.97 11.69 1.90
C MET A 596 38.48 11.44 1.83
N ILE A 597 38.95 10.33 2.39
CA ILE A 597 40.37 9.97 2.36
C ILE A 597 40.75 9.44 0.97
N GLY A 598 41.86 9.93 0.42
CA GLY A 598 42.34 9.51 -0.90
C GLY A 598 41.42 9.95 -2.05
N LEU A 599 41.34 9.15 -3.10
CA LEU A 599 40.48 9.36 -4.28
C LEU A 599 40.75 10.66 -5.06
N GLU A 600 41.94 11.26 -4.99
CA GLU A 600 42.29 12.52 -5.67
C GLU A 600 41.88 12.59 -7.17
N PRO A 601 42.01 11.53 -8.00
CA PRO A 601 41.51 11.53 -9.38
C PRO A 601 39.98 11.74 -9.46
N VAL A 602 39.22 11.01 -8.63
CA VAL A 602 37.76 11.13 -8.54
C VAL A 602 37.36 12.51 -8.03
N LYS A 603 38.03 13.02 -6.98
CA LYS A 603 37.81 14.38 -6.48
C LYS A 603 38.03 15.43 -7.56
N GLY A 604 39.07 15.26 -8.40
CA GLY A 604 39.34 16.12 -9.55
C GLY A 604 38.17 16.14 -10.55
N GLN A 605 37.72 14.96 -10.99
CA GLN A 605 36.61 14.82 -11.94
C GLN A 605 35.29 15.37 -11.39
N VAL A 606 34.96 15.10 -10.12
CA VAL A 606 33.71 15.61 -9.50
C VAL A 606 33.74 17.13 -9.35
N ARG A 607 34.90 17.74 -9.05
CA ARG A 607 35.05 19.22 -9.06
C ARG A 607 34.91 19.79 -10.47
N GLU A 608 35.43 19.12 -11.50
CA GLU A 608 35.24 19.54 -12.89
C GLU A 608 33.75 19.52 -13.27
N ILE A 609 33.05 18.43 -12.96
CA ILE A 609 31.59 18.32 -13.15
C ILE A 609 30.88 19.49 -12.44
N ALA A 610 31.13 19.69 -11.15
CA ALA A 610 30.52 20.79 -10.38
C ALA A 610 30.76 22.17 -11.02
N ALA A 611 31.97 22.46 -11.48
CA ALA A 611 32.30 23.71 -12.17
C ALA A 611 31.55 23.85 -13.52
N GLN A 612 31.41 22.77 -14.29
CA GLN A 612 30.61 22.76 -15.52
C GLN A 612 29.12 23.05 -15.23
N LEU A 613 28.57 22.48 -14.14
CA LEU A 613 27.18 22.75 -13.72
C LEU A 613 26.98 24.20 -13.27
N GLN A 614 27.92 24.77 -12.50
CA GLN A 614 27.92 26.19 -12.11
C GLN A 614 27.91 27.10 -13.36
N VAL A 615 28.81 26.88 -14.31
CA VAL A 615 28.89 27.68 -15.55
C VAL A 615 27.63 27.53 -16.40
N ALA A 616 27.04 26.33 -16.48
CA ALA A 616 25.76 26.13 -17.16
C ALA A 616 24.65 26.95 -16.49
N ARG A 617 24.55 26.94 -15.16
CA ARG A 617 23.57 27.73 -14.41
C ARG A 617 23.75 29.24 -14.61
N MET A 618 24.97 29.77 -14.47
CA MET A 618 25.25 31.19 -14.71
C MET A 618 24.85 31.65 -16.11
N ARG A 619 24.99 30.78 -17.11
CA ARG A 619 24.54 31.04 -18.49
C ARG A 619 23.02 31.03 -18.62
N GLN A 620 22.32 30.11 -17.96
CA GLN A 620 20.85 30.07 -17.92
C GLN A 620 20.26 31.31 -17.24
N GLU A 621 20.83 31.74 -16.11
CA GLU A 621 20.42 32.94 -15.38
C GLU A 621 20.59 34.23 -16.24
N GLN A 622 21.53 34.23 -17.19
CA GLN A 622 21.73 35.30 -18.17
C GLN A 622 20.90 35.12 -19.47
N GLY A 623 20.01 34.11 -19.55
CA GLY A 623 19.21 33.82 -20.73
C GLY A 623 20.02 33.32 -21.94
N LEU A 624 21.28 32.92 -21.74
CA LEU A 624 22.15 32.40 -22.80
C LEU A 624 21.79 30.95 -23.12
N VAL A 625 21.92 30.56 -24.39
CA VAL A 625 21.70 29.18 -24.81
C VAL A 625 22.72 28.26 -24.12
N THR A 626 22.20 27.34 -23.32
CA THR A 626 22.93 26.22 -22.70
C THR A 626 22.39 24.91 -23.25
N ARG A 627 23.28 23.98 -23.59
CA ARG A 627 22.90 22.57 -23.69
C ARG A 627 22.79 22.01 -22.27
N PRO A 628 21.80 21.17 -21.95
CA PRO A 628 21.85 20.38 -20.73
C PRO A 628 23.16 19.56 -20.71
N PRO A 629 23.93 19.56 -19.62
CA PRO A 629 25.08 18.67 -19.48
C PRO A 629 24.60 17.21 -19.50
N THR A 630 25.46 16.27 -19.90
CA THR A 630 25.19 14.84 -19.73
C THR A 630 25.10 14.52 -18.24
N ARG A 631 24.09 13.74 -17.86
CA ARG A 631 23.68 13.54 -16.45
C ARG A 631 23.77 12.09 -15.97
N HIS A 632 24.31 11.19 -16.77
CA HIS A 632 24.45 9.79 -16.39
C HIS A 632 25.92 9.38 -16.42
N PHE A 633 26.30 8.55 -15.45
CA PHE A 633 27.69 8.25 -15.14
C PHE A 633 27.95 6.75 -15.10
N VAL A 634 29.18 6.36 -15.40
CA VAL A 634 29.70 5.01 -15.17
C VAL A 634 30.75 5.08 -14.09
N PHE A 635 30.57 4.35 -12.98
CA PHE A 635 31.55 4.27 -11.90
C PHE A 635 32.27 2.93 -11.97
N THR A 636 33.51 2.98 -12.40
CA THR A 636 34.39 1.82 -12.65
C THR A 636 35.39 1.66 -11.52
N GLY A 637 35.58 0.43 -11.04
CA GLY A 637 36.69 0.10 -10.14
C GLY A 637 36.39 -0.97 -9.10
N PRO A 638 37.38 -1.36 -8.28
CA PRO A 638 37.28 -2.43 -7.28
C PRO A 638 36.16 -2.26 -6.23
N PRO A 639 35.80 -3.32 -5.48
CA PRO A 639 34.76 -3.22 -4.47
C PRO A 639 35.29 -2.47 -3.25
N GLY A 640 34.42 -1.69 -2.60
CA GLY A 640 34.78 -0.93 -1.38
C GLY A 640 35.69 0.29 -1.60
N THR A 641 35.84 0.79 -2.83
CA THR A 641 36.57 2.04 -3.14
C THR A 641 35.76 3.32 -2.88
N GLY A 642 34.47 3.23 -2.50
CA GLY A 642 33.65 4.40 -2.15
C GLY A 642 32.68 4.90 -3.22
N LYS A 643 32.48 4.13 -4.31
CA LYS A 643 31.53 4.42 -5.40
C LYS A 643 30.18 4.98 -4.93
N THR A 644 29.50 4.26 -4.03
CA THR A 644 28.19 4.64 -3.49
C THR A 644 28.25 5.95 -2.67
N THR A 645 29.33 6.18 -1.93
CA THR A 645 29.54 7.40 -1.15
C THR A 645 29.68 8.60 -2.07
N VAL A 646 30.49 8.50 -3.14
CA VAL A 646 30.65 9.56 -4.13
C VAL A 646 29.36 9.80 -4.93
N ALA A 647 28.55 8.76 -5.18
CA ALA A 647 27.22 8.95 -5.80
C ALA A 647 26.30 9.82 -4.92
N ARG A 648 26.35 9.65 -3.59
CA ARG A 648 25.61 10.50 -2.62
C ARG A 648 26.11 11.94 -2.62
N VAL A 649 27.42 12.14 -2.73
CA VAL A 649 28.00 13.49 -2.86
C VAL A 649 27.60 14.15 -4.19
N LEU A 650 27.58 13.41 -5.30
CA LEU A 650 27.09 13.93 -6.58
C LEU A 650 25.59 14.27 -6.52
N GLY A 651 24.75 13.46 -5.89
CA GLY A 651 23.34 13.79 -5.64
C GLY A 651 23.18 15.13 -4.92
N ARG A 652 23.99 15.38 -3.88
CA ARG A 652 24.06 16.67 -3.19
C ARG A 652 24.50 17.82 -4.11
N ILE A 653 25.56 17.64 -4.91
CA ILE A 653 26.06 18.65 -5.87
C ILE A 653 24.98 19.03 -6.90
N PHE A 654 24.28 18.03 -7.46
CA PHE A 654 23.21 18.24 -8.43
C PHE A 654 21.98 18.94 -7.83
N ALA A 655 21.59 18.57 -6.60
CA ALA A 655 20.51 19.22 -5.87
C ALA A 655 20.87 20.68 -5.52
N ALA A 656 22.07 20.92 -4.97
CA ALA A 656 22.59 22.27 -4.68
C ALA A 656 22.66 23.17 -5.93
N SER A 657 22.98 22.57 -7.08
CA SER A 657 22.98 23.25 -8.38
C SER A 657 21.57 23.58 -8.90
N GLY A 658 20.51 22.97 -8.35
CA GLY A 658 19.13 23.12 -8.78
C GLY A 658 18.74 22.25 -9.98
N LEU A 659 19.52 21.20 -10.27
CA LEU A 659 19.31 20.28 -11.40
C LEU A 659 18.61 18.97 -11.01
N LEU A 660 18.67 18.64 -9.72
CA LEU A 660 17.86 17.60 -9.09
C LEU A 660 16.99 18.26 -8.01
N ALA A 661 15.85 17.64 -7.75
CA ALA A 661 14.92 18.04 -6.71
C ALA A 661 15.41 17.72 -5.30
N ARG A 662 16.21 16.65 -5.17
CA ARG A 662 16.49 16.04 -3.89
C ARG A 662 17.85 15.33 -3.94
N PRO A 663 18.66 15.39 -2.86
CA PRO A 663 20.04 14.88 -2.86
C PRO A 663 20.13 13.34 -2.74
N GLU A 664 19.01 12.64 -2.57
CA GLU A 664 18.96 11.22 -2.28
C GLU A 664 19.44 10.35 -3.46
N VAL A 665 20.06 9.24 -3.07
CA VAL A 665 20.42 8.13 -3.95
C VAL A 665 19.52 6.95 -3.62
N VAL A 666 18.78 6.48 -4.62
CA VAL A 666 18.13 5.17 -4.61
C VAL A 666 19.15 4.16 -5.12
N GLU A 667 19.56 3.25 -4.26
CA GLU A 667 20.42 2.12 -4.63
C GLU A 667 19.55 0.97 -5.15
N ALA A 668 19.96 0.36 -6.26
CA ALA A 668 19.27 -0.76 -6.89
C ALA A 668 20.28 -1.78 -7.42
N GLN A 669 19.90 -3.06 -7.36
CA GLN A 669 20.64 -4.17 -7.96
C GLN A 669 19.78 -4.86 -9.02
N ARG A 670 20.35 -5.85 -9.73
CA ARG A 670 19.60 -6.71 -10.67
C ARG A 670 18.30 -7.24 -10.07
N ALA A 671 18.35 -7.65 -8.80
CA ALA A 671 17.22 -8.22 -8.08
C ALA A 671 16.04 -7.24 -7.93
N ASP A 672 16.29 -5.92 -7.93
CA ASP A 672 15.26 -4.89 -7.79
C ASP A 672 14.67 -4.49 -9.14
N LEU A 673 15.47 -4.55 -10.21
CA LEU A 673 15.06 -4.12 -11.55
C LEU A 673 14.34 -5.24 -12.32
N VAL A 674 14.79 -6.50 -12.15
CA VAL A 674 14.32 -7.65 -12.94
C VAL A 674 13.13 -8.35 -12.26
N GLY A 675 12.10 -8.66 -13.04
CA GLY A 675 10.90 -9.38 -12.60
C GLY A 675 11.00 -10.90 -12.77
N GLU A 676 10.19 -11.64 -12.02
CA GLU A 676 10.13 -13.11 -12.08
C GLU A 676 9.30 -13.64 -13.27
N HIS A 677 8.53 -12.77 -13.93
CA HIS A 677 7.54 -13.12 -14.96
C HIS A 677 7.62 -12.13 -16.14
N LEU A 678 7.26 -12.59 -17.34
CA LEU A 678 7.17 -11.78 -18.56
C LEU A 678 6.28 -10.55 -18.36
N GLY A 679 6.77 -9.36 -18.74
CA GLY A 679 6.11 -8.07 -18.54
C GLY A 679 6.19 -7.51 -17.10
N GLY A 680 6.67 -8.30 -16.13
CA GLY A 680 6.91 -7.85 -14.77
C GLY A 680 8.16 -6.97 -14.65
N THR A 681 9.16 -7.18 -15.50
CA THR A 681 10.44 -6.44 -15.45
C THR A 681 10.27 -4.97 -15.80
N ALA A 682 9.58 -4.62 -16.89
CA ALA A 682 9.32 -3.22 -17.22
C ALA A 682 8.57 -2.49 -16.07
N LEU A 683 7.57 -3.13 -15.45
CA LEU A 683 6.85 -2.55 -14.30
C LEU A 683 7.76 -2.36 -13.08
N LYS A 684 8.63 -3.34 -12.79
CA LYS A 684 9.52 -3.30 -11.62
C LYS A 684 10.65 -2.27 -11.81
N THR A 685 11.28 -2.25 -12.98
CA THR A 685 12.26 -1.23 -13.37
C THR A 685 11.64 0.17 -13.34
N ASN A 686 10.43 0.36 -13.89
CA ASN A 686 9.75 1.66 -13.79
C ASN A 686 9.54 2.09 -12.33
N LYS A 687 9.05 1.21 -11.44
CA LYS A 687 8.88 1.56 -10.01
C LYS A 687 10.18 2.00 -9.32
N VAL A 688 11.31 1.37 -9.65
CA VAL A 688 12.64 1.74 -9.11
C VAL A 688 13.15 3.05 -9.72
N VAL A 689 12.85 3.33 -10.98
CA VAL A 689 13.13 4.65 -11.58
C VAL A 689 12.24 5.72 -10.97
N ASP A 690 10.94 5.45 -10.83
CA ASP A 690 9.92 6.35 -10.27
C ASP A 690 10.28 6.75 -8.83
N SER A 691 10.75 5.81 -8.01
CA SER A 691 11.23 6.12 -6.66
C SER A 691 12.51 6.96 -6.64
N ALA A 692 13.26 7.04 -7.76
CA ALA A 692 14.49 7.82 -7.92
C ALA A 692 14.32 9.16 -8.66
N LEU A 693 13.14 9.45 -9.24
CA LEU A 693 12.90 10.70 -9.99
C LEU A 693 13.14 11.94 -9.13
N GLY A 694 13.70 12.99 -9.72
CA GLY A 694 14.17 14.16 -8.97
C GLY A 694 15.48 13.92 -8.19
N GLY A 695 16.01 12.69 -8.16
CA GLY A 695 17.24 12.33 -7.45
C GLY A 695 18.21 11.48 -8.32
N VAL A 696 19.00 10.65 -7.66
CA VAL A 696 19.98 9.75 -8.29
C VAL A 696 19.51 8.30 -8.19
N LEU A 697 19.51 7.57 -9.31
CA LEU A 697 19.44 6.11 -9.34
C LEU A 697 20.85 5.52 -9.44
N PHE A 698 21.31 4.82 -8.42
CA PHE A 698 22.58 4.10 -8.41
C PHE A 698 22.34 2.60 -8.63
N VAL A 699 22.73 2.10 -9.80
CA VAL A 699 22.62 0.67 -10.14
C VAL A 699 23.97 0.01 -9.87
N ASP A 700 24.06 -0.77 -8.79
CA ASP A 700 25.28 -1.51 -8.45
C ASP A 700 25.37 -2.83 -9.23
N GLU A 701 26.61 -3.25 -9.52
CA GLU A 701 26.95 -4.36 -10.41
C GLU A 701 26.12 -4.36 -11.72
N ALA A 702 25.98 -3.20 -12.37
CA ALA A 702 25.05 -2.99 -13.48
C ALA A 702 25.26 -3.96 -14.67
N TYR A 703 26.48 -4.44 -14.87
CA TYR A 703 26.82 -5.49 -15.84
C TYR A 703 26.00 -6.79 -15.64
N ALA A 704 25.55 -7.08 -14.42
CA ALA A 704 24.71 -8.23 -14.11
C ALA A 704 23.33 -8.18 -14.79
N LEU A 705 22.91 -7.03 -15.32
CA LEU A 705 21.72 -6.90 -16.18
C LEU A 705 21.90 -7.52 -17.58
N SER A 706 23.13 -7.84 -17.98
CA SER A 706 23.46 -8.41 -19.30
C SER A 706 24.27 -9.70 -19.15
N ASN A 707 23.58 -10.85 -19.04
CA ASN A 707 24.24 -12.15 -18.97
C ASN A 707 24.27 -12.87 -20.34
N PRO A 708 25.39 -12.81 -21.10
CA PRO A 708 25.51 -13.51 -22.39
C PRO A 708 25.66 -15.04 -22.26
N GLY A 709 25.86 -15.56 -21.04
CA GLY A 709 26.09 -16.99 -20.79
C GLY A 709 24.85 -17.88 -20.85
N TYR A 710 23.64 -17.32 -20.90
CA TYR A 710 22.41 -18.09 -21.06
C TYR A 710 22.15 -18.43 -22.53
N SER A 711 22.02 -19.71 -22.85
CA SER A 711 21.63 -20.19 -24.18
C SER A 711 20.21 -19.75 -24.52
N GLY A 712 20.08 -18.64 -25.26
CA GLY A 712 18.82 -17.95 -25.55
C GLY A 712 18.80 -16.47 -25.16
N GLY A 713 19.80 -16.01 -24.40
CA GLY A 713 19.90 -14.64 -23.89
C GLY A 713 19.06 -14.38 -22.64
N ASP A 714 19.50 -13.42 -21.83
CA ASP A 714 18.78 -12.94 -20.65
C ASP A 714 17.73 -11.90 -21.06
N ALA A 715 16.60 -12.37 -21.61
CA ALA A 715 15.54 -11.52 -22.14
C ALA A 715 14.98 -10.54 -21.08
N PHE A 716 14.92 -10.95 -19.82
CA PHE A 716 14.46 -10.09 -18.72
C PHE A 716 15.49 -9.01 -18.39
N GLY A 717 16.78 -9.33 -18.31
CA GLY A 717 17.83 -8.34 -18.16
C GLY A 717 17.85 -7.31 -19.30
N ALA A 718 17.66 -7.78 -20.55
CA ALA A 718 17.53 -6.90 -21.71
C ALA A 718 16.30 -5.98 -21.65
N GLU A 719 15.14 -6.46 -21.17
CA GLU A 719 13.93 -5.66 -20.93
C GLU A 719 14.17 -4.55 -19.88
N ALA A 720 14.90 -4.87 -18.79
CA ALA A 720 15.30 -3.88 -17.79
C ALA A 720 16.21 -2.80 -18.40
N VAL A 721 17.24 -3.19 -19.16
CA VAL A 721 18.15 -2.24 -19.83
C VAL A 721 17.41 -1.36 -20.83
N GLN A 722 16.50 -1.90 -21.64
CA GLN A 722 15.68 -1.10 -22.56
C GLN A 722 14.78 -0.11 -21.81
N THR A 723 14.18 -0.53 -20.69
CA THR A 723 13.35 0.34 -19.86
C THR A 723 14.18 1.46 -19.22
N LEU A 724 15.35 1.14 -18.65
CA LEU A 724 16.30 2.13 -18.12
C LEU A 724 16.74 3.13 -19.20
N LEU A 725 17.10 2.68 -20.40
CA LEU A 725 17.52 3.55 -21.50
C LEU A 725 16.40 4.49 -21.97
N LYS A 726 15.15 4.00 -22.00
CA LYS A 726 14.00 4.85 -22.31
C LYS A 726 13.80 5.93 -21.25
N ARG A 727 13.77 5.53 -19.96
CA ARG A 727 13.58 6.48 -18.86
C ARG A 727 14.74 7.47 -18.71
N ALA A 728 15.97 7.05 -19.02
CA ALA A 728 17.15 7.93 -19.09
C ALA A 728 16.97 9.06 -20.12
N GLU A 729 16.24 8.83 -21.22
CA GLU A 729 15.89 9.90 -22.17
C GLU A 729 14.68 10.71 -21.71
N ASP A 730 13.58 10.03 -21.35
CA ASP A 730 12.29 10.66 -21.03
C ASP A 730 12.33 11.54 -19.76
N ASP A 731 13.10 11.13 -18.74
CA ASP A 731 13.24 11.84 -17.45
C ASP A 731 14.61 12.57 -17.30
N ARG A 732 15.41 12.71 -18.38
CA ARG A 732 16.79 13.23 -18.35
C ARG A 732 16.99 14.56 -17.64
N ASP A 733 15.95 15.39 -17.59
CA ASP A 733 16.01 16.73 -16.99
C ASP A 733 15.83 16.71 -15.47
N ARG A 734 15.43 15.57 -14.90
CA ARG A 734 15.18 15.38 -13.47
C ARG A 734 15.71 14.05 -12.88
N LEU A 735 16.46 13.27 -13.64
CA LEU A 735 17.00 11.97 -13.20
C LEU A 735 18.49 11.87 -13.54
N VAL A 736 19.32 11.59 -12.53
CA VAL A 736 20.70 11.15 -12.70
C VAL A 736 20.73 9.62 -12.56
N ILE A 737 21.49 8.94 -13.41
CA ILE A 737 21.68 7.48 -13.31
C ILE A 737 23.17 7.20 -13.24
N VAL A 738 23.59 6.43 -12.23
CA VAL A 738 24.97 5.99 -12.04
C VAL A 738 24.99 4.48 -12.19
N LEU A 739 25.71 3.96 -13.18
CA LEU A 739 25.93 2.53 -13.36
C LEU A 739 27.30 2.17 -12.76
N ALA A 740 27.32 1.33 -11.73
CA ALA A 740 28.55 0.94 -11.06
C ALA A 740 28.95 -0.52 -11.36
N GLY A 741 30.26 -0.78 -11.36
CA GLY A 741 30.79 -2.14 -11.50
C GLY A 741 32.31 -2.20 -11.64
N TYR A 742 32.82 -3.39 -11.95
CA TYR A 742 34.22 -3.63 -12.29
C TYR A 742 34.51 -3.16 -13.73
N GLU A 743 35.75 -2.72 -13.98
CA GLU A 743 36.14 -2.05 -15.22
C GLU A 743 35.89 -2.89 -16.48
N ALA A 744 36.42 -4.11 -16.52
CA ALA A 744 36.31 -4.99 -17.68
C ALA A 744 34.88 -5.49 -17.94
N GLU A 745 34.10 -5.73 -16.88
CA GLU A 745 32.69 -6.12 -16.92
C GLU A 745 31.82 -4.96 -17.42
N MET A 746 32.06 -3.74 -16.94
CA MET A 746 31.36 -2.54 -17.38
C MET A 746 31.69 -2.17 -18.82
N GLU A 747 32.94 -2.32 -19.27
CA GLU A 747 33.29 -2.11 -20.68
C GLU A 747 32.52 -3.07 -21.60
N ARG A 748 32.47 -4.36 -21.25
CA ARG A 748 31.63 -5.35 -21.97
C ARG A 748 30.16 -4.96 -21.94
N PHE A 749 29.63 -4.55 -20.79
CA PHE A 749 28.23 -4.16 -20.65
C PHE A 749 27.87 -2.95 -21.51
N LEU A 750 28.66 -1.88 -21.49
CA LEU A 750 28.45 -0.70 -22.33
C LEU A 750 28.56 -1.04 -23.83
N SER A 751 29.47 -1.95 -24.21
CA SER A 751 29.62 -2.42 -25.59
C SER A 751 28.43 -3.27 -26.09
N SER A 752 27.62 -3.83 -25.18
CA SER A 752 26.49 -4.71 -25.54
C SER A 752 25.34 -3.97 -26.23
N ASN A 753 25.22 -2.65 -26.04
CA ASN A 753 24.13 -1.85 -26.59
C ASN A 753 24.61 -0.41 -26.90
N PRO A 754 24.57 0.06 -28.16
CA PRO A 754 24.94 1.44 -28.52
C PRO A 754 24.18 2.52 -27.75
N GLY A 755 22.96 2.22 -27.26
CA GLY A 755 22.18 3.11 -26.41
C GLY A 755 22.80 3.37 -25.03
N LEU A 756 23.54 2.39 -24.47
CA LEU A 756 24.30 2.56 -23.22
C LEU A 756 25.52 3.45 -23.47
N ALA A 757 26.36 3.07 -24.43
CA ALA A 757 27.59 3.81 -24.75
C ALA A 757 27.37 5.29 -25.14
N SER A 758 26.17 5.64 -25.64
CA SER A 758 25.82 7.02 -26.02
C SER A 758 25.16 7.86 -24.91
N ARG A 759 24.59 7.24 -23.87
CA ARG A 759 23.96 7.94 -22.73
C ARG A 759 24.81 7.97 -21.47
N PHE A 760 25.74 7.03 -21.36
CA PHE A 760 26.64 6.84 -20.24
C PHE A 760 28.09 7.02 -20.73
N ASP A 761 28.38 8.21 -21.25
CA ASP A 761 29.66 8.58 -21.84
C ASP A 761 30.68 9.07 -20.78
N VAL A 762 30.20 9.69 -19.70
CA VAL A 762 31.05 10.14 -18.59
C VAL A 762 31.41 8.96 -17.68
N ARG A 763 32.71 8.66 -17.58
CA ARG A 763 33.27 7.62 -16.71
C ARG A 763 34.04 8.23 -15.55
N VAL A 764 33.93 7.60 -14.38
CA VAL A 764 34.63 7.96 -13.14
C VAL A 764 35.33 6.73 -12.62
N ASP A 765 36.66 6.74 -12.68
CA ASP A 765 37.51 5.61 -12.33
C ASP A 765 37.96 5.70 -10.87
N PHE A 766 37.60 4.68 -10.08
CA PHE A 766 37.89 4.59 -8.65
C PHE A 766 39.10 3.68 -8.42
N PRO A 767 40.29 4.23 -8.13
CA PRO A 767 41.47 3.43 -7.85
C PRO A 767 41.34 2.66 -6.53
N SER A 768 42.13 1.60 -6.39
CA SER A 768 42.36 0.91 -5.11
C SER A 768 43.06 1.86 -4.12
N TYR A 769 42.76 1.73 -2.83
CA TYR A 769 43.41 2.53 -1.79
C TYR A 769 44.82 2.02 -1.49
N GLY A 770 45.74 2.96 -1.26
CA GLY A 770 47.09 2.68 -0.75
C GLY A 770 47.10 2.33 0.75
N PRO A 771 48.20 1.76 1.27
CA PRO A 771 48.30 1.35 2.68
C PRO A 771 48.01 2.48 3.67
N ASP A 772 48.55 3.68 3.41
CA ASP A 772 48.40 4.85 4.28
C ASP A 772 46.99 5.46 4.21
N GLU A 773 46.25 5.21 3.12
CA GLU A 773 44.83 5.59 2.99
C GLU A 773 43.95 4.62 3.76
N LEU A 774 44.19 3.31 3.64
CA LEU A 774 43.49 2.28 4.42
C LEU A 774 43.69 2.45 5.93
N LEU A 775 44.91 2.82 6.36
CA LEU A 775 45.20 3.13 7.76
C LEU A 775 44.38 4.32 8.25
N ARG A 776 44.39 5.43 7.50
CA ARG A 776 43.56 6.61 7.81
C ARG A 776 42.07 6.29 7.81
N ILE A 777 41.59 5.43 6.91
CA ILE A 777 40.18 4.98 6.89
C ILE A 777 39.85 4.19 8.17
N ALA A 778 40.74 3.29 8.62
CA ALA A 778 40.53 2.54 9.86
C ALA A 778 40.63 3.42 11.12
N GLN A 779 41.43 4.49 11.10
CA GLN A 779 41.46 5.51 12.15
C GLN A 779 40.13 6.29 12.20
N LEU A 780 39.68 6.83 11.05
CA LEU A 780 38.42 7.58 10.96
C LEU A 780 37.21 6.75 11.44
N ILE A 781 37.11 5.48 11.03
CA ILE A 781 36.01 4.60 11.46
C ILE A 781 36.05 4.33 12.98
N ALA A 782 37.24 4.27 13.58
CA ALA A 782 37.37 4.14 15.04
C ALA A 782 36.94 5.43 15.75
N GLU A 783 37.39 6.59 15.27
CA GLU A 783 36.99 7.91 15.81
C GLU A 783 35.47 8.12 15.73
N GLU A 784 34.84 7.78 14.60
CA GLU A 784 33.37 7.78 14.43
C GLU A 784 32.66 6.82 15.41
N GLY A 785 33.33 5.71 15.78
CA GLY A 785 32.86 4.74 16.77
C GLY A 785 33.09 5.16 18.23
N GLY A 786 33.82 6.24 18.49
CA GLY A 786 34.27 6.62 19.84
C GLY A 786 35.46 5.81 20.37
N ASP A 787 36.13 5.07 19.49
CA ASP A 787 37.28 4.21 19.78
C ASP A 787 38.61 4.90 19.46
N GLN A 788 39.69 4.42 20.09
CA GLN A 788 41.06 4.85 19.81
C GLN A 788 41.96 3.64 19.58
N TRP A 789 43.02 3.82 18.79
CA TRP A 789 44.03 2.78 18.56
C TRP A 789 45.25 2.98 19.46
N GLU A 790 45.77 1.91 20.06
CA GLU A 790 47.13 1.89 20.61
C GLU A 790 48.13 2.18 19.49
N GLU A 791 49.20 2.95 19.76
CA GLU A 791 50.25 3.28 18.78
C GLU A 791 50.81 2.03 18.07
N ARG A 792 51.06 0.96 18.84
CA ARG A 792 51.52 -0.34 18.32
C ARG A 792 50.46 -1.11 17.54
N ALA A 793 49.17 -0.88 17.80
CA ALA A 793 48.08 -1.45 17.02
C ALA A 793 48.02 -0.81 15.63
N LEU A 794 48.32 0.50 15.52
CA LEU A 794 48.47 1.19 14.24
C LEU A 794 49.66 0.66 13.44
N ASP A 795 50.81 0.41 14.07
CA ASP A 795 51.97 -0.22 13.40
C ASP A 795 51.63 -1.59 12.79
N ASP A 796 51.00 -2.46 13.57
CA ASP A 796 50.58 -3.79 13.12
C ASP A 796 49.52 -3.72 12.02
N LEU A 797 48.58 -2.76 12.11
CA LEU A 797 47.53 -2.54 11.12
C LEU A 797 48.09 -1.98 9.80
N ALA A 798 49.05 -1.04 9.88
CA ALA A 798 49.81 -0.53 8.74
C ALA A 798 50.56 -1.66 8.03
N LEU A 799 51.21 -2.56 8.78
CA LEU A 799 51.88 -3.73 8.24
C LEU A 799 50.91 -4.71 7.55
N VAL A 800 49.70 -4.89 8.08
CA VAL A 800 48.63 -5.66 7.43
C VAL A 800 48.25 -5.05 6.08
N PHE A 801 47.99 -3.73 6.03
CA PHE A 801 47.62 -3.06 4.78
C PHE A 801 48.76 -3.01 3.76
N GLN A 802 50.00 -2.76 4.19
CA GLN A 802 51.18 -2.82 3.32
C GLN A 802 51.35 -4.20 2.68
N ARG A 803 51.15 -5.29 3.44
CA ARG A 803 51.18 -6.66 2.90
C ARG A 803 50.04 -6.94 1.93
N ALA A 804 48.82 -6.49 2.25
CA ALA A 804 47.66 -6.67 1.38
C ALA A 804 47.83 -5.96 0.02
N CYS A 805 48.29 -4.72 0.03
CA CYS A 805 48.54 -3.94 -1.18
C CYS A 805 49.77 -4.46 -1.95
N GLY A 806 50.88 -4.76 -1.25
CA GLY A 806 52.10 -5.27 -1.86
C GLY A 806 51.96 -6.66 -2.51
N ALA A 807 50.98 -7.46 -2.05
CA ALA A 807 50.60 -8.72 -2.68
C ALA A 807 49.56 -8.57 -3.81
N GLY A 808 49.08 -7.34 -4.10
CA GLY A 808 48.05 -7.09 -5.11
C GLY A 808 46.64 -7.59 -4.74
N ARG A 809 46.40 -7.93 -3.46
CA ARG A 809 45.16 -8.58 -3.01
C ARG A 809 44.08 -7.63 -2.50
N ILE A 810 44.36 -6.33 -2.39
CA ILE A 810 43.46 -5.37 -1.76
C ILE A 810 42.08 -5.27 -2.45
N ASP A 811 42.03 -5.54 -3.75
CA ASP A 811 40.79 -5.56 -4.52
C ASP A 811 39.93 -6.78 -4.22
N GLU A 812 40.53 -7.97 -4.06
CA GLU A 812 39.84 -9.18 -3.58
C GLU A 812 39.30 -9.00 -2.16
N LEU A 813 40.04 -8.28 -1.32
CA LEU A 813 39.69 -7.98 0.08
C LEU A 813 38.62 -6.88 0.20
N GLY A 814 38.40 -6.11 -0.85
CA GLY A 814 37.39 -5.05 -0.89
C GLY A 814 37.81 -3.71 -0.30
N ASN A 815 39.10 -3.33 -0.41
CA ASN A 815 39.57 -1.95 -0.17
C ASN A 815 39.08 -1.35 1.18
N GLY A 816 38.31 -0.26 1.18
CA GLY A 816 37.80 0.36 2.42
C GLY A 816 36.87 -0.55 3.23
N ARG A 817 36.23 -1.55 2.59
CA ARG A 817 35.47 -2.61 3.29
C ARG A 817 36.41 -3.54 4.07
N PHE A 818 37.63 -3.76 3.60
CA PHE A 818 38.65 -4.50 4.36
C PHE A 818 39.10 -3.72 5.60
N ALA A 819 39.37 -2.42 5.46
CA ALA A 819 39.71 -1.55 6.60
C ALA A 819 38.59 -1.52 7.66
N ARG A 820 37.33 -1.37 7.23
CA ARG A 820 36.16 -1.50 8.12
C ARG A 820 36.08 -2.88 8.78
N SER A 821 36.31 -3.96 8.02
CA SER A 821 36.27 -5.34 8.56
C SER A 821 37.35 -5.56 9.62
N MET A 822 38.56 -5.01 9.43
CA MET A 822 39.63 -5.04 10.42
C MET A 822 39.23 -4.32 11.71
N TYR A 823 38.64 -3.12 11.60
CA TYR A 823 38.12 -2.37 12.76
C TYR A 823 36.99 -3.13 13.48
N GLU A 824 35.95 -3.58 12.78
CA GLU A 824 34.82 -4.30 13.37
C GLU A 824 35.28 -5.57 14.12
N LYS A 825 36.29 -6.27 13.56
CA LYS A 825 36.88 -7.45 14.19
C LYS A 825 37.74 -7.10 15.40
N ALA A 826 38.59 -6.08 15.33
CA ALA A 826 39.38 -5.63 16.48
C ALA A 826 38.46 -5.13 17.61
N SER A 827 37.42 -4.36 17.27
CA SER A 827 36.39 -3.88 18.20
C SER A 827 35.66 -5.02 18.91
N ALA A 828 35.31 -6.09 18.19
CA ALA A 828 34.76 -7.32 18.78
C ALA A 828 35.75 -8.05 19.71
N ARG A 829 37.06 -8.04 19.42
CA ARG A 829 38.10 -8.62 20.29
C ARG A 829 38.29 -7.81 21.57
N ARG A 830 38.33 -6.48 21.46
CA ARG A 830 38.31 -5.54 22.60
C ARG A 830 37.08 -5.74 23.46
N ALA A 831 35.90 -5.92 22.86
CA ALA A 831 34.67 -6.20 23.61
C ALA A 831 34.74 -7.54 24.37
N LEU A 832 35.32 -8.58 23.78
CA LEU A 832 35.58 -9.86 24.47
C LEU A 832 36.62 -9.73 25.59
N ARG A 833 37.63 -8.86 25.45
CA ARG A 833 38.58 -8.53 26.53
C ARG A 833 37.87 -7.83 27.69
N ALA A 834 37.16 -6.73 27.40
CA ALA A 834 36.45 -5.95 28.41
C ALA A 834 35.38 -6.78 29.16
N ALA A 835 34.63 -7.63 28.44
CA ALA A 835 33.64 -8.52 29.05
C ALA A 835 34.23 -9.53 30.06
N ARG A 836 35.52 -9.87 29.97
CA ARG A 836 36.21 -10.71 30.97
C ARG A 836 36.59 -9.95 32.24
N LEU A 837 36.70 -8.62 32.16
CA LEU A 837 36.99 -7.75 33.31
C LEU A 837 35.71 -7.38 34.08
N GLY A 838 34.56 -7.36 33.40
CA GLY A 838 33.26 -7.04 34.01
C GLY A 838 33.26 -5.64 34.64
N ASP A 839 32.75 -5.52 35.86
CA ASP A 839 32.70 -4.24 36.60
C ASP A 839 34.09 -3.63 36.91
N ALA A 840 35.18 -4.37 36.67
CA ALA A 840 36.55 -3.87 36.81
C ALA A 840 37.13 -3.26 35.52
N ALA A 841 36.38 -3.25 34.41
CA ALA A 841 36.82 -2.65 33.16
C ALA A 841 36.99 -1.12 33.28
N THR A 842 38.13 -0.61 32.82
CA THR A 842 38.40 0.84 32.77
C THR A 842 37.81 1.48 31.51
N ALA A 843 37.80 2.82 31.45
CA ALA A 843 37.43 3.54 30.21
C ALA A 843 38.33 3.14 29.03
N ASP A 844 39.61 2.91 29.28
CA ASP A 844 40.59 2.50 28.27
C ASP A 844 40.31 1.06 27.79
N ASP A 845 39.95 0.14 28.68
CA ASP A 845 39.52 -1.22 28.30
C ASP A 845 38.29 -1.19 27.38
N LEU A 846 37.42 -0.20 27.58
CA LEU A 846 36.17 -0.01 26.86
C LEU A 846 36.32 0.82 25.58
N THR A 847 37.46 1.46 25.30
CA THR A 847 37.64 2.37 24.14
C THR A 847 38.92 2.15 23.32
N VAL A 848 39.96 1.51 23.89
CA VAL A 848 41.27 1.34 23.23
C VAL A 848 41.39 -0.04 22.56
N LEU A 849 41.64 0.00 21.25
CA LEU A 849 41.97 -1.14 20.40
C LEU A 849 43.48 -1.39 20.46
N THR A 850 43.86 -2.58 20.92
CA THR A 850 45.25 -2.96 21.21
C THR A 850 45.85 -3.82 20.11
N THR A 851 47.18 -3.97 20.19
CA THR A 851 47.97 -4.85 19.32
C THR A 851 47.44 -6.29 19.28
N GLU A 852 46.94 -6.83 20.41
CA GLU A 852 46.38 -8.19 20.46
C GLU A 852 45.06 -8.29 19.66
N ASP A 853 44.20 -7.28 19.76
CA ASP A 853 42.92 -7.23 19.03
C ASP A 853 43.12 -7.24 17.51
N VAL A 854 44.11 -6.48 17.01
CA VAL A 854 44.46 -6.41 15.58
C VAL A 854 44.98 -7.76 15.07
N ARG A 855 45.83 -8.45 15.85
CA ARG A 855 46.37 -9.76 15.48
C ARG A 855 45.29 -10.82 15.42
N ASP A 856 44.42 -10.87 16.42
CA ASP A 856 43.29 -11.80 16.46
C ASP A 856 42.27 -11.51 15.33
N ALA A 857 42.01 -10.24 15.03
CA ALA A 857 41.17 -9.81 13.92
C ALA A 857 41.74 -10.28 12.57
N PHE A 858 43.04 -10.06 12.34
CA PHE A 858 43.73 -10.49 11.13
C PHE A 858 43.76 -12.02 11.00
N ALA A 859 44.00 -12.74 12.09
CA ALA A 859 43.97 -14.21 12.12
C ALA A 859 42.58 -14.77 11.77
N GLU A 860 41.51 -14.18 12.29
CA GLU A 860 40.14 -14.61 11.95
C GLU A 860 39.80 -14.35 10.48
N LEU A 861 40.20 -13.18 9.94
CA LEU A 861 39.92 -12.81 8.55
C LEU A 861 40.74 -13.66 7.57
N THR A 862 42.02 -13.92 7.86
CA THR A 862 42.88 -14.77 7.02
C THR A 862 42.46 -16.24 7.02
N HIS A 863 41.93 -16.77 8.13
CA HIS A 863 41.39 -18.13 8.18
C HIS A 863 40.10 -18.32 7.35
N ARG A 864 39.51 -17.24 6.81
CA ARG A 864 38.41 -17.29 5.83
C ARG A 864 38.87 -17.09 4.37
N LEU A 865 40.15 -16.80 4.17
CA LEU A 865 40.76 -16.45 2.87
C LEU A 865 41.80 -17.49 2.40
N ALA A 866 41.87 -18.63 3.11
CA ALA A 866 42.65 -19.82 2.84
C ALA A 866 41.73 -21.04 2.84
#